data_AF-A0ABD3NC52-F1
#
_entry.id   AF-A0ABD3NC52-F1
#
_cell.length_a   1.000
_cell.length_b   1.000
_cell.length_c   1.000
_cell.angle_alpha   90.00
_cell.angle_beta   90.00
_cell.angle_gamma   90.00
#
_symmetry.space_group_name_H-M   'P 1'
#
loop_
_entity.id
_entity.type
_entity.pdbx_description
1 polymer ?
#
loop_
_entity_poly.entity_id
_entity_poly.type
_entity_poly.pdbx_seq_one_letter_code
_entity_poly.pdbx_strand_id
1 'polypeptide(L)'
;MTRRGNLGATAAAMTTTTMFLSPPGSVPGRRGRPPTRRATSSAGSSASGDDVDVGRDGRMRFPALPCRCPRRRRQAAAALLRRAYSSDVPVSKSVLLSYSSMLVNRDNGLFDNLPWSTWSVDPELNERDGAGNVVIGRYATGKRAAYQRLMGKDWRGRSLSLGNMANKLRFLLGGECDDLGGGRGGPASSSSSSLSSSVDRLEDDGTAGGTLSAREGGREGGGEDYDYFYDDNDNDSTMMLSLARRLLRLETREAEMEVAESEQHLAIVIAASRSSKGGGGGVDDDDVVVAAAARLEAARNRLRMAESSLRAVDGEAETRSSGGGEGAPTFFPFAFPWDDSKKEEDEKRRRRGKKEKARSLLSSILDKLSEQNNPPPYRGAIGYPAMLDTREEMFELSALPYSSPYELLLDIIEEQLNSKVVGCVLEPASLLEGNLVLGGAILLERMGVPKRTTLLGEAISYTDDDDVLGNKGVLPRSMYVVKCFSDEAVGMAMASGMPVLVEEGIYNRAGGIPVELDLEAASSVKAENRTLSVTNRVPPVRILDDSYFPQMEGERVASERASNLVRIPLTTNPGLFDGPNQASASSSASRSTFSTFNPVRSLAEYDALTDDAKVRLLLKLESFTGILPRPRAVRSSLKFTSQNDGDGLPPPSILDEILLPLIDESVRRQYRIRDAERRKDFEEANALRALASPRQLVLERAQRAREDGLDDEAIRMEEDAELYRSLRADATQDESAYDRYLDRDEWYERETRARIKRLDKSKFGTLLDGVDLP
;
A
#
# COMPACT_ATOMS: atom_id res chain seq x y z
N MET A 1 48.07 -23.46 50.43
CA MET A 1 48.14 -24.51 49.40
C MET A 1 47.36 -24.04 48.18
N THR A 2 48.07 -23.98 47.07
CA THR A 2 47.73 -23.51 45.71
C THR A 2 46.58 -24.30 45.08
N ARG A 3 45.69 -23.74 44.26
CA ARG A 3 45.97 -23.34 42.87
C ARG A 3 44.92 -22.34 42.33
N ARG A 4 45.43 -21.25 41.78
CA ARG A 4 44.76 -20.33 40.85
C ARG A 4 44.70 -20.96 39.45
N GLY A 5 43.64 -20.68 38.71
CA GLY A 5 43.58 -20.79 37.26
C GLY A 5 43.00 -19.48 36.68
N ASN A 6 43.88 -18.54 36.36
CA ASN A 6 43.58 -17.35 35.57
C ASN A 6 43.41 -17.77 34.11
N LEU A 7 42.31 -17.34 33.47
CA LEU A 7 42.23 -17.22 32.01
C LEU A 7 42.11 -15.74 31.66
N GLY A 8 42.99 -15.32 30.76
CA GLY A 8 43.40 -13.94 30.55
C GLY A 8 42.34 -13.07 29.87
N ALA A 9 42.26 -11.84 30.38
CA ALA A 9 41.67 -10.72 29.68
C ALA A 9 42.62 -10.26 28.57
N THR A 10 42.25 -10.48 27.32
CA THR A 10 42.83 -9.77 26.17
C THR A 10 42.14 -8.42 26.05
N ALA A 11 42.81 -7.37 26.55
CA ALA A 11 42.44 -5.99 26.30
C ALA A 11 42.69 -5.66 24.82
N ALA A 12 41.62 -5.62 24.02
CA ALA A 12 41.66 -5.01 22.70
C ALA A 12 41.54 -3.50 22.86
N ALA A 13 42.69 -2.80 22.78
CA ALA A 13 42.73 -1.36 22.64
C ALA A 13 42.13 -0.99 21.27
N MET A 14 40.89 -0.50 21.26
CA MET A 14 40.30 0.14 20.09
C MET A 14 40.93 1.53 19.91
N THR A 15 41.93 1.59 19.05
CA THR A 15 42.51 2.84 18.55
C THR A 15 41.46 3.57 17.70
N THR A 16 40.85 4.60 18.26
CA THR A 16 39.96 5.53 17.55
C THR A 16 40.76 6.26 16.47
N THR A 17 40.73 5.75 15.24
CA THR A 17 41.32 6.43 14.08
C THR A 17 40.32 7.45 13.56
N THR A 18 40.46 8.69 14.03
CA THR A 18 39.82 9.87 13.43
C THR A 18 40.42 10.11 12.05
N MET A 19 39.71 9.75 10.98
CA MET A 19 40.08 10.12 9.61
C MET A 19 39.64 11.56 9.33
N PHE A 20 40.59 12.50 9.40
CA PHE A 20 40.46 13.83 8.81
C PHE A 20 40.71 13.73 7.30
N LEU A 21 39.69 14.03 6.49
CA LEU A 21 39.85 14.20 5.04
C LEU A 21 40.47 15.58 4.76
N SER A 22 41.74 15.58 4.33
CA SER A 22 42.36 16.72 3.64
C SER A 22 42.34 16.47 2.13
N PRO A 23 42.17 17.51 1.29
CA PRO A 23 42.00 17.35 -0.16
C PRO A 23 43.34 17.04 -0.85
N PRO A 24 43.37 16.18 -1.89
CA PRO A 24 44.60 15.90 -2.61
C PRO A 24 44.94 17.03 -3.58
N GLY A 25 46.23 17.40 -3.54
CA GLY A 25 46.85 18.42 -4.36
C GLY A 25 46.93 18.07 -5.85
N SER A 26 46.93 19.14 -6.63
CA SER A 26 47.15 19.22 -8.07
C SER A 26 48.49 18.63 -8.52
N VAL A 27 48.48 17.80 -9.57
CA VAL A 27 49.67 17.42 -10.36
C VAL A 27 49.41 17.74 -11.85
N PRO A 28 50.38 18.29 -12.60
CA PRO A 28 50.12 19.02 -13.84
C PRO A 28 50.09 18.12 -15.08
N GLY A 29 49.43 18.65 -16.11
CA GLY A 29 49.01 17.93 -17.30
C GLY A 29 50.12 17.55 -18.28
N ARG A 30 49.83 16.50 -19.05
CA ARG A 30 50.50 16.16 -20.31
C ARG A 30 49.48 16.19 -21.45
N ARG A 31 49.69 17.13 -22.37
CA ARG A 31 48.93 17.28 -23.62
C ARG A 31 49.28 16.15 -24.60
N GLY A 32 48.31 15.33 -24.97
CA GLY A 32 48.37 14.46 -26.14
C GLY A 32 47.32 14.89 -27.16
N ARG A 33 47.77 15.28 -28.37
CA ARG A 33 46.90 15.61 -29.51
C ARG A 33 46.24 14.34 -30.07
N PRO A 34 44.97 14.38 -30.52
CA PRO A 34 44.39 13.28 -31.31
C PRO A 34 44.71 13.46 -32.81
N PRO A 35 44.82 12.36 -33.58
CA PRO A 35 45.00 12.43 -35.02
C PRO A 35 43.67 12.61 -35.76
N THR A 36 43.69 13.49 -36.75
CA THR A 36 42.66 13.74 -37.75
C THR A 36 42.38 12.48 -38.58
N ARG A 37 41.13 12.00 -38.59
CA ARG A 37 40.66 10.98 -39.53
C ARG A 37 39.92 11.62 -40.71
N ARG A 38 40.37 11.19 -41.88
CA ARG A 38 40.02 11.58 -43.25
C ARG A 38 38.58 11.17 -43.58
N ALA A 39 37.79 12.11 -44.09
CA ALA A 39 36.49 11.83 -44.69
C ALA A 39 36.67 11.28 -46.12
N THR A 40 35.99 10.17 -46.41
CA THR A 40 35.75 9.71 -47.79
C THR A 40 34.25 9.85 -48.06
N SER A 41 33.96 10.67 -49.06
CA SER A 41 32.66 10.87 -49.69
C SER A 41 32.21 9.64 -50.48
N SER A 42 30.95 9.24 -50.33
CA SER A 42 30.23 8.50 -51.36
C SER A 42 28.82 9.05 -51.49
N ALA A 43 28.55 9.61 -52.66
CA ALA A 43 27.24 10.05 -53.14
C ALA A 43 26.39 8.84 -53.57
N GLY A 44 25.06 9.00 -53.56
CA GLY A 44 24.15 8.09 -54.27
C GLY A 44 22.68 8.19 -53.86
N SER A 45 21.92 8.95 -54.66
CA SER A 45 20.50 8.75 -55.08
C SER A 45 19.39 8.55 -54.03
N SER A 46 18.44 9.48 -53.86
CA SER A 46 17.32 9.88 -54.76
C SER A 46 16.19 8.84 -54.86
N ALA A 47 15.07 9.09 -54.17
CA ALA A 47 13.71 8.80 -54.63
C ALA A 47 12.66 9.54 -53.76
N SER A 48 11.82 10.33 -54.43
CA SER A 48 10.38 10.64 -54.21
C SER A 48 9.79 10.45 -52.81
N GLY A 49 9.07 11.39 -52.21
CA GLY A 49 8.13 12.34 -52.79
C GLY A 49 6.75 12.04 -52.22
N ASP A 50 6.44 12.61 -51.06
CA ASP A 50 5.11 12.59 -50.46
C ASP A 50 4.73 14.02 -50.03
N ASP A 51 3.68 14.52 -50.68
CA ASP A 51 3.05 15.81 -50.45
C ASP A 51 2.48 15.91 -49.03
N VAL A 52 2.91 16.93 -48.29
CA VAL A 52 2.26 17.33 -47.03
C VAL A 52 1.37 18.53 -47.31
N ASP A 53 0.08 18.26 -47.31
CA ASP A 53 -1.02 19.21 -47.47
C ASP A 53 -1.03 20.20 -46.28
N VAL A 54 -0.65 21.45 -46.52
CA VAL A 54 -0.60 22.51 -45.50
C VAL A 54 -1.99 23.13 -45.36
N GLY A 55 -2.77 22.60 -44.41
CA GLY A 55 -4.02 23.21 -43.97
C GLY A 55 -3.82 24.64 -43.46
N ARG A 56 -4.67 25.56 -43.92
CA ARG A 56 -4.58 27.02 -43.80
C ARG A 56 -4.79 27.61 -42.39
N ASP A 57 -4.74 26.79 -41.34
CA ASP A 57 -5.05 27.20 -39.96
C ASP A 57 -3.83 27.27 -39.02
N GLY A 58 -2.61 27.09 -39.54
CA GLY A 58 -1.37 27.38 -38.80
C GLY A 58 -1.16 26.63 -37.48
N ARG A 59 -1.95 25.59 -37.20
CA ARG A 59 -1.79 24.73 -36.01
C ARG A 59 -1.47 23.32 -36.45
N MET A 60 -0.22 22.92 -36.31
CA MET A 60 0.18 21.51 -36.38
C MET A 60 -0.50 20.75 -35.23
N ARG A 61 -1.47 19.88 -35.56
CA ARG A 61 -1.95 18.87 -34.63
C ARG A 61 -1.15 17.60 -34.85
N PHE A 62 -0.18 17.34 -34.00
CA PHE A 62 0.47 16.04 -33.94
C PHE A 62 -0.52 15.02 -33.36
N PRO A 63 -0.61 13.79 -33.90
CA PRO A 63 -1.28 12.70 -33.22
C PRO A 63 -0.46 12.36 -31.97
N ALA A 64 -0.92 12.79 -30.80
CA ALA A 64 -0.34 12.42 -29.52
C ALA A 64 -0.46 10.90 -29.35
N LEU A 65 0.64 10.17 -29.51
CA LEU A 65 0.71 8.77 -29.15
C LEU A 65 0.54 8.66 -27.63
N PRO A 66 -0.45 7.88 -27.14
CA PRO A 66 -0.74 7.79 -25.71
C PRO A 66 0.38 7.01 -25.01
N CYS A 67 1.29 7.72 -24.38
CA CYS A 67 2.27 7.12 -23.46
C CYS A 67 1.51 6.48 -22.29
N ARG A 68 1.57 5.15 -22.20
CA ARG A 68 0.90 4.32 -21.20
C ARG A 68 1.64 4.35 -19.86
N CYS A 69 1.64 5.51 -19.19
CA CYS A 69 1.64 5.51 -17.73
C CYS A 69 0.20 5.64 -17.26
N PRO A 70 -0.24 4.91 -16.22
CA PRO A 70 -1.55 5.18 -15.65
C PRO A 70 -1.53 6.62 -15.10
N ARG A 71 -2.21 7.55 -15.79
CA ARG A 71 -2.36 8.97 -15.39
C ARG A 71 -2.68 9.11 -13.90
N ARG A 72 -3.40 8.13 -13.34
CA ARG A 72 -3.79 8.04 -11.93
C ARG A 72 -2.60 8.02 -10.95
N ARG A 73 -1.52 7.29 -11.23
CA ARG A 73 -0.38 7.22 -10.30
C ARG A 73 0.33 8.56 -10.17
N ARG A 74 0.56 9.25 -11.30
CA ARG A 74 1.16 10.60 -11.29
C ARG A 74 0.27 11.60 -10.55
N GLN A 75 -1.05 11.51 -10.73
CA GLN A 75 -2.00 12.35 -10.01
C GLN A 75 -1.99 12.08 -8.50
N ALA A 76 -1.93 10.81 -8.08
CA ALA A 76 -1.85 10.44 -6.67
C ALA A 76 -0.55 10.94 -6.02
N ALA A 77 0.61 10.68 -6.64
CA ALA A 77 1.91 11.16 -6.18
C ALA A 77 1.95 12.69 -6.05
N ALA A 78 1.49 13.41 -7.08
CA ALA A 78 1.42 14.86 -7.05
C ALA A 78 0.47 15.38 -5.97
N ALA A 79 -0.65 14.70 -5.73
CA ALA A 79 -1.60 15.09 -4.69
C ALA A 79 -1.02 14.87 -3.28
N LEU A 80 -0.30 13.76 -3.05
CA LEU A 80 0.43 13.49 -1.82
C LEU A 80 1.50 14.55 -1.54
N LEU A 81 2.33 14.86 -2.53
CA LEU A 81 3.39 15.86 -2.40
C LEU A 81 2.84 17.27 -2.17
N ARG A 82 1.80 17.67 -2.90
CA ARG A 82 1.11 18.96 -2.69
C ARG A 82 0.60 19.07 -1.27
N ARG A 83 0.11 17.97 -0.71
CA ARG A 83 -0.39 17.95 0.66
C ARG A 83 0.74 18.05 1.67
N ALA A 84 1.82 17.31 1.50
CA ALA A 84 3.03 17.41 2.32
C ALA A 84 3.62 18.83 2.33
N TYR A 85 3.60 19.50 1.17
CA TYR A 85 4.08 20.88 1.04
C TYR A 85 3.18 21.91 1.75
N SER A 86 1.91 21.59 1.99
CA SER A 86 0.93 22.52 2.57
C SER A 86 0.80 22.33 4.09
N SER A 87 1.92 22.08 4.76
CA SER A 87 1.99 21.54 6.12
C SER A 87 1.32 22.40 7.19
N ASP A 88 1.10 23.69 6.92
CA ASP A 88 0.60 24.64 7.91
C ASP A 88 -0.89 24.47 8.27
N VAL A 89 -1.65 23.67 7.52
CA VAL A 89 -3.10 23.52 7.75
C VAL A 89 -3.43 22.04 8.00
N PRO A 90 -3.91 21.67 9.20
CA PRO A 90 -4.32 20.30 9.48
C PRO A 90 -5.44 19.86 8.53
N VAL A 91 -5.43 18.58 8.12
CA VAL A 91 -6.45 18.04 7.21
C VAL A 91 -7.65 17.56 7.98
N SER A 92 -8.82 17.64 7.36
CA SER A 92 -9.94 16.80 7.81
C SER A 92 -9.58 15.31 7.66
N LYS A 93 -10.00 14.51 8.65
CA LYS A 93 -9.77 13.05 8.69
C LYS A 93 -10.16 12.34 7.40
N SER A 94 -11.31 12.65 6.82
CA SER A 94 -11.79 12.01 5.58
C SER A 94 -10.83 12.24 4.40
N VAL A 95 -10.27 13.45 4.30
CA VAL A 95 -9.29 13.76 3.26
C VAL A 95 -7.96 13.07 3.57
N LEU A 96 -7.52 13.06 4.83
CA LEU A 96 -6.32 12.33 5.24
C LEU A 96 -6.43 10.83 4.90
N LEU A 97 -7.56 10.18 5.21
CA LEU A 97 -7.83 8.77 4.86
C LEU A 97 -7.72 8.51 3.36
N SER A 98 -8.26 9.41 2.54
CA SER A 98 -8.17 9.27 1.08
C SER A 98 -6.71 9.27 0.62
N TYR A 99 -5.87 10.11 1.20
CA TYR A 99 -4.44 10.17 0.91
C TYR A 99 -3.67 8.98 1.51
N SER A 100 -3.97 8.58 2.75
CA SER A 100 -3.40 7.39 3.39
C SER A 100 -3.60 6.15 2.51
N SER A 101 -4.78 5.98 1.92
CA SER A 101 -5.06 4.87 1.02
C SER A 101 -4.18 4.89 -0.24
N MET A 102 -3.85 6.08 -0.76
CA MET A 102 -2.94 6.22 -1.91
C MET A 102 -1.49 5.90 -1.55
N LEU A 103 -1.08 6.15 -0.31
CA LEU A 103 0.27 5.84 0.18
C LEU A 103 0.44 4.34 0.42
N VAL A 104 -0.54 3.70 1.07
CA VAL A 104 -0.42 2.30 1.49
C VAL A 104 -0.71 1.31 0.37
N ASN A 105 -1.61 1.63 -0.58
CA ASN A 105 -1.94 0.73 -1.70
C ASN A 105 -0.88 0.73 -2.82
N ARG A 106 0.35 1.18 -2.55
CA ARG A 106 1.46 1.18 -3.51
C ARG A 106 2.38 0.01 -3.22
N ASP A 107 2.31 -1.01 -4.07
CA ASP A 107 3.19 -2.17 -3.99
C ASP A 107 4.67 -1.76 -3.98
N ASN A 108 5.42 -2.24 -3.00
CA ASN A 108 6.84 -1.91 -2.78
C ASN A 108 7.09 -0.41 -2.57
N GLY A 109 6.07 0.34 -2.17
CA GLY A 109 6.22 1.68 -1.66
C GLY A 109 6.89 1.68 -0.29
N LEU A 110 7.02 2.88 0.27
CA LEU A 110 7.57 3.11 1.59
C LEU A 110 6.92 2.20 2.66
N PHE A 111 5.60 2.15 2.70
CA PHE A 111 4.86 1.41 3.72
C PHE A 111 5.18 -0.09 3.71
N ASP A 112 5.36 -0.69 2.54
CA ASP A 112 5.65 -2.12 2.42
C ASP A 112 7.07 -2.49 2.85
N ASN A 113 8.02 -1.60 2.59
CA ASN A 113 9.45 -1.85 2.80
C ASN A 113 9.97 -1.49 4.20
N LEU A 114 9.10 -0.94 5.05
CA LEU A 114 9.44 -0.70 6.45
C LEU A 114 9.71 -2.03 7.18
N PRO A 115 10.68 -2.07 8.12
CA PRO A 115 11.14 -3.29 8.78
C PRO A 115 10.16 -3.82 9.84
N TRP A 116 8.86 -3.87 9.53
CA TRP A 116 7.79 -4.23 10.47
C TRP A 116 7.99 -5.55 11.20
N SER A 117 8.68 -6.52 10.60
CA SER A 117 8.88 -7.85 11.20
C SER A 117 10.08 -7.93 12.14
N THR A 118 11.02 -7.00 12.01
CA THR A 118 12.28 -7.01 12.75
C THR A 118 12.36 -5.88 13.77
N TRP A 119 11.60 -4.80 13.55
CA TRP A 119 11.69 -3.55 14.31
C TRP A 119 10.37 -3.17 15.01
N SER A 120 9.27 -3.90 14.88
CA SER A 120 8.09 -3.70 15.74
C SER A 120 8.47 -3.87 17.22
N VAL A 121 7.88 -3.06 18.09
CA VAL A 121 8.08 -3.13 19.54
C VAL A 121 6.83 -3.72 20.18
N ASP A 122 6.94 -4.91 20.78
CA ASP A 122 5.95 -5.47 21.70
C ASP A 122 6.64 -5.84 23.01
N PRO A 123 6.90 -4.84 23.87
CA PRO A 123 7.72 -5.04 25.06
C PRO A 123 6.97 -5.82 26.16
N GLU A 124 5.64 -5.93 26.05
CA GLU A 124 4.78 -6.46 27.11
C GLU A 124 4.00 -7.72 26.71
N LEU A 125 4.02 -8.15 25.44
CA LEU A 125 3.29 -9.32 24.93
C LEU A 125 1.77 -9.23 25.20
N ASN A 126 1.22 -8.02 25.25
CA ASN A 126 -0.15 -7.78 25.70
C ASN A 126 -1.21 -8.20 24.66
N GLU A 127 -0.84 -8.36 23.40
CA GLU A 127 -1.79 -8.78 22.37
C GLU A 127 -1.97 -10.30 22.35
N ARG A 128 -3.20 -10.69 22.67
CA ARG A 128 -3.69 -12.05 22.53
C ARG A 128 -4.53 -12.16 21.27
N ASP A 129 -4.44 -13.28 20.56
CA ASP A 129 -5.34 -13.56 19.45
C ASP A 129 -6.79 -13.69 19.97
N GLY A 130 -7.76 -13.80 19.04
CA GLY A 130 -9.16 -14.04 19.42
C GLY A 130 -9.40 -15.35 20.18
N ALA A 131 -8.39 -16.22 20.31
CA ALA A 131 -8.41 -17.44 21.09
C ALA A 131 -7.69 -17.29 22.45
N GLY A 132 -7.24 -16.08 22.82
CA GLY A 132 -6.57 -15.80 24.09
C GLY A 132 -5.11 -16.25 24.16
N ASN A 133 -4.55 -16.80 23.08
CA ASN A 133 -3.14 -17.14 22.98
C ASN A 133 -2.34 -15.86 22.81
N VAL A 134 -1.22 -15.74 23.50
CA VAL A 134 -0.24 -14.68 23.23
C VAL A 134 0.15 -14.81 21.77
N VAL A 135 -0.19 -13.82 20.94
CA VAL A 135 0.30 -13.78 19.56
C VAL A 135 1.81 -13.81 19.67
N ILE A 136 2.45 -14.83 19.10
CA ILE A 136 3.91 -15.01 19.24
C ILE A 136 4.59 -13.67 18.99
N GLY A 137 5.19 -13.12 20.05
CA GLY A 137 5.34 -11.70 20.38
C GLY A 137 6.18 -10.80 19.48
N ARG A 138 6.32 -11.10 18.19
CA ARG A 138 7.08 -10.27 17.25
C ARG A 138 6.22 -9.29 16.46
N TYR A 139 4.88 -9.31 16.58
CA TYR A 139 4.01 -8.64 15.61
C TYR A 139 2.83 -7.83 16.17
N ALA A 140 2.73 -7.61 17.48
CA ALA A 140 1.59 -6.87 18.06
C ALA A 140 1.46 -5.44 17.51
N THR A 141 2.58 -4.76 17.28
CA THR A 141 2.67 -3.46 16.57
C THR A 141 3.20 -3.62 15.15
N GLY A 142 2.87 -4.74 14.50
CA GLY A 142 3.34 -5.05 13.16
C GLY A 142 2.66 -4.20 12.07
N LYS A 143 3.00 -4.50 10.81
CA LYS A 143 2.45 -3.85 9.60
C LYS A 143 0.93 -3.67 9.63
N ARG A 144 0.20 -4.62 10.23
CA ARG A 144 -1.27 -4.60 10.33
C ARG A 144 -1.78 -3.49 11.25
N ALA A 145 -1.16 -3.28 12.41
CA ALA A 145 -1.56 -2.21 13.34
C ALA A 145 -1.28 -0.84 12.71
N ALA A 146 -0.10 -0.66 12.12
CA ALA A 146 0.25 0.52 11.34
C ALA A 146 -0.77 0.82 10.23
N TYR A 147 -1.18 -0.21 9.48
CA TYR A 147 -2.21 -0.08 8.43
C TYR A 147 -3.53 0.43 9.00
N GLN A 148 -3.99 -0.15 10.11
CA GLN A 148 -5.26 0.24 10.73
C GLN A 148 -5.23 1.69 11.22
N ARG A 149 -4.09 2.13 11.76
CA ARG A 149 -3.87 3.50 12.18
C ARG A 149 -3.85 4.48 11.02
N LEU A 150 -3.17 4.14 9.92
CA LEU A 150 -3.21 4.92 8.68
C LEU A 150 -4.62 5.01 8.08
N MET A 151 -5.42 3.95 8.26
CA MET A 151 -6.81 3.87 7.83
C MET A 151 -7.80 4.41 8.88
N GLY A 152 -7.29 5.05 9.94
CA GLY A 152 -8.07 5.76 10.95
C GLY A 152 -9.06 4.92 11.73
N LYS A 153 -8.83 3.60 11.82
CA LYS A 153 -9.64 2.72 12.66
C LYS A 153 -9.50 3.05 14.14
N ASP A 154 -8.35 3.61 14.52
CA ASP A 154 -8.01 4.02 15.88
C ASP A 154 -8.14 5.54 16.11
N TRP A 155 -8.65 6.30 15.14
CA TRP A 155 -8.78 7.75 15.33
C TRP A 155 -9.97 8.08 16.23
N ARG A 156 -9.77 9.04 17.15
CA ARG A 156 -10.83 9.62 17.98
C ARG A 156 -11.86 10.36 17.11
N GLY A 157 -13.09 10.49 17.55
CA GLY A 157 -14.14 11.36 17.01
C GLY A 157 -14.69 11.17 15.59
N ARG A 158 -14.11 10.28 14.78
CA ARG A 158 -14.62 9.95 13.43
C ARG A 158 -14.26 8.53 13.00
N SER A 159 -14.17 7.58 13.94
CA SER A 159 -14.12 6.19 13.48
C SER A 159 -15.40 5.96 12.66
N LEU A 160 -15.25 5.39 11.46
CA LEU A 160 -16.39 5.05 10.61
C LEU A 160 -17.14 3.81 11.13
N SER A 161 -16.91 3.45 12.39
CA SER A 161 -17.65 2.39 13.03
C SER A 161 -19.11 2.78 13.13
N LEU A 162 -19.96 1.77 13.03
CA LEU A 162 -21.39 1.95 13.11
C LEU A 162 -21.80 2.55 14.46
N GLY A 163 -21.14 2.15 15.55
CA GLY A 163 -21.30 2.71 16.89
C GLY A 163 -20.97 4.21 17.00
N ASN A 164 -19.90 4.69 16.36
CA ASN A 164 -19.53 6.12 16.46
C ASN A 164 -20.43 6.99 15.57
N MET A 165 -20.87 6.47 14.42
CA MET A 165 -21.91 7.12 13.62
C MET A 165 -23.25 7.17 14.36
N ALA A 166 -23.59 6.11 15.09
CA ALA A 166 -24.74 6.04 15.97
C ALA A 166 -24.67 7.09 17.10
N ASN A 167 -23.55 7.18 17.82
CA ASN A 167 -23.36 8.20 18.85
C ASN A 167 -23.42 9.62 18.30
N LYS A 168 -22.91 9.85 17.09
CA LYS A 168 -23.02 11.15 16.43
C LYS A 168 -24.48 11.50 16.09
N LEU A 169 -25.25 10.54 15.61
CA LEU A 169 -26.69 10.71 15.42
C LEU A 169 -27.39 10.99 16.76
N ARG A 170 -27.06 10.25 17.81
CA ARG A 170 -27.61 10.47 19.16
C ARG A 170 -27.36 11.90 19.62
N PHE A 171 -26.16 12.42 19.37
CA PHE A 171 -25.82 13.80 19.68
C PHE A 171 -26.65 14.81 18.89
N LEU A 172 -26.80 14.62 17.57
CA LEU A 172 -27.64 15.48 16.74
C LEU A 172 -29.12 15.43 17.15
N LEU A 173 -29.59 14.26 17.60
CA LEU A 173 -30.96 14.06 18.10
C LEU A 173 -31.18 14.65 19.50
N GLY A 174 -30.14 14.71 20.33
CA GLY A 174 -30.18 15.24 21.70
C GLY A 174 -29.87 16.74 21.80
N GLY A 175 -29.62 17.43 20.68
CA GLY A 175 -29.25 18.85 20.64
C GLY A 175 -30.37 19.84 20.96
N GLU A 176 -31.56 19.39 21.31
CA GLU A 176 -32.65 20.25 21.78
C GLU A 176 -32.89 20.04 23.29
N CYS A 177 -32.94 21.15 24.01
CA CYS A 177 -33.49 21.33 25.36
C CYS A 177 -32.56 21.22 26.58
N ASP A 178 -31.34 21.75 26.50
CA ASP A 178 -30.78 22.51 27.63
C ASP A 178 -30.38 23.89 27.12
N ASP A 179 -31.39 24.60 26.60
CA ASP A 179 -31.33 26.05 26.52
C ASP A 179 -31.16 26.53 27.96
N LEU A 180 -29.95 27.00 28.24
CA LEU A 180 -29.60 27.78 29.42
C LEU A 180 -30.68 28.84 29.58
N GLY A 181 -31.65 28.55 30.45
CA GLY A 181 -32.68 29.48 30.85
C GLY A 181 -32.00 30.72 31.42
N GLY A 182 -31.77 31.70 30.53
CA GLY A 182 -31.36 33.05 30.83
C GLY A 182 -32.49 33.76 31.55
N GLY A 183 -32.75 33.34 32.78
CA GLY A 183 -33.56 34.06 33.73
C GLY A 183 -32.90 35.40 33.99
N ARG A 184 -33.52 36.46 33.46
CA ARG A 184 -33.40 37.82 34.00
C ARG A 184 -33.63 37.77 35.51
N GLY A 185 -32.55 37.94 36.26
CA GLY A 185 -32.60 38.05 37.71
C GLY A 185 -31.22 38.34 38.28
N GLY A 186 -30.77 39.60 38.20
CA GLY A 186 -29.78 40.10 39.15
C GLY A 186 -30.34 39.95 40.58
N PRO A 187 -29.48 39.74 41.59
CA PRO A 187 -28.71 40.88 42.07
C PRO A 187 -27.23 40.58 42.37
N ALA A 188 -26.52 41.69 42.55
CA ALA A 188 -25.12 41.84 42.89
C ALA A 188 -24.58 40.87 43.96
N SER A 189 -23.37 40.35 43.73
CA SER A 189 -22.26 40.54 44.69
C SER A 189 -20.93 40.05 44.10
N SER A 190 -19.97 40.97 44.17
CA SER A 190 -18.51 40.85 44.22
C SER A 190 -17.90 39.47 44.51
N SER A 191 -16.98 39.02 43.66
CA SER A 191 -15.53 38.93 43.99
C SER A 191 -14.80 38.07 42.95
N SER A 192 -13.93 38.70 42.15
CA SER A 192 -12.90 37.99 41.37
C SER A 192 -11.55 38.59 41.69
N SER A 193 -10.75 37.82 42.41
CA SER A 193 -9.30 37.98 42.53
C SER A 193 -8.66 37.51 41.22
N SER A 194 -8.19 38.46 40.42
CA SER A 194 -7.30 38.20 39.29
C SER A 194 -5.86 38.30 39.76
N LEU A 195 -5.14 37.18 39.70
CA LEU A 195 -3.68 37.15 39.74
C LEU A 195 -3.16 37.37 38.33
N SER A 196 -2.42 38.44 38.18
CA SER A 196 -1.68 38.87 37.01
C SER A 196 -0.49 37.94 36.74
N SER A 197 -0.34 37.49 35.49
CA SER A 197 0.95 37.10 34.94
C SER A 197 1.45 38.21 34.03
N SER A 198 2.52 38.83 34.48
CA SER A 198 3.34 39.83 33.82
C SER A 198 4.12 39.22 32.65
N VAL A 199 4.07 39.88 31.49
CA VAL A 199 5.11 39.76 30.46
C VAL A 199 5.50 41.17 30.05
N ASP A 200 6.79 41.44 30.19
CA ASP A 200 7.43 42.74 30.07
C ASP A 200 7.37 43.33 28.65
N ARG A 201 7.20 44.66 28.65
CA ARG A 201 7.42 45.57 27.54
C ARG A 201 8.92 45.74 27.31
N LEU A 202 9.33 45.69 26.05
CA LEU A 202 10.43 46.53 25.54
C LEU A 202 9.81 47.55 24.60
N GLU A 203 10.07 48.81 24.94
CA GLU A 203 9.73 50.01 24.19
C GLU A 203 10.57 50.06 22.92
N ASP A 204 9.96 50.46 21.79
CA ASP A 204 10.68 51.26 20.81
C ASP A 204 9.73 52.25 20.14
N ASP A 205 10.20 53.49 20.13
CA ASP A 205 9.52 54.70 19.71
C ASP A 205 9.52 54.82 18.18
N GLY A 206 8.49 55.50 17.65
CA GLY A 206 8.76 56.35 16.47
C GLY A 206 7.68 56.46 15.39
N THR A 207 6.88 57.50 15.55
CA THR A 207 6.69 58.58 14.54
C THR A 207 5.72 58.39 13.35
N ALA A 208 4.81 59.39 13.27
CA ALA A 208 4.01 59.89 12.13
C ALA A 208 2.93 58.94 11.57
N GLY A 209 1.66 59.33 11.48
CA GLY A 209 1.09 60.65 11.18
C GLY A 209 0.26 60.50 9.91
N GLY A 210 -1.07 60.49 10.03
CA GLY A 210 -1.95 60.22 8.88
C GLY A 210 -3.43 60.25 9.23
N THR A 211 -3.93 61.41 9.65
CA THR A 211 -5.35 61.73 9.71
C THR A 211 -5.95 61.80 8.31
N LEU A 212 -6.95 60.98 7.99
CA LEU A 212 -7.86 61.23 6.88
C LEU A 212 -9.33 60.95 7.29
N SER A 213 -10.06 62.04 7.14
CA SER A 213 -11.48 62.33 7.32
C SER A 213 -12.48 61.26 6.89
N ALA A 214 -13.44 61.03 7.80
CA ALA A 214 -14.88 61.21 7.61
C ALA A 214 -15.44 61.14 6.18
N ARG A 215 -16.27 60.13 5.94
CA ARG A 215 -17.38 60.22 4.99
C ARG A 215 -18.58 59.47 5.55
N GLU A 216 -19.35 60.17 6.37
CA GLU A 216 -20.74 59.81 6.68
C GLU A 216 -21.58 59.92 5.41
N GLY A 217 -22.22 58.81 5.04
CA GLY A 217 -23.25 58.75 4.03
C GLY A 217 -24.42 57.99 4.62
N GLY A 218 -25.33 58.72 5.29
CA GLY A 218 -26.60 58.19 5.74
C GLY A 218 -27.46 57.76 4.57
N ARG A 219 -27.96 56.53 4.62
CA ARG A 219 -28.99 56.02 3.72
C ARG A 219 -30.04 55.32 4.58
N GLU A 220 -31.08 56.06 4.94
CA GLU A 220 -32.32 55.52 5.46
C GLU A 220 -32.96 54.65 4.37
N GLY A 221 -32.93 53.34 4.58
CA GLY A 221 -33.71 52.37 3.82
C GLY A 221 -34.66 51.69 4.79
N GLY A 222 -35.95 52.00 4.67
CA GLY A 222 -37.01 51.26 5.36
C GLY A 222 -37.01 49.82 4.87
N GLY A 223 -36.57 48.90 5.73
CA GLY A 223 -36.74 47.47 5.55
C GLY A 223 -38.09 47.07 6.09
N GLU A 224 -39.00 46.63 5.22
CA GLU A 224 -40.17 45.87 5.62
C GLU A 224 -39.66 44.51 6.15
N ASP A 225 -39.78 44.30 7.46
CA ASP A 225 -39.51 43.03 8.14
C ASP A 225 -40.52 41.97 7.66
N TYR A 226 -40.21 41.35 6.52
CA TYR A 226 -40.82 40.09 6.12
C TYR A 226 -40.17 38.97 6.94
N ASP A 227 -40.83 38.61 8.04
CA ASP A 227 -40.55 37.43 8.85
C ASP A 227 -40.85 36.15 8.02
N TYR A 228 -39.95 35.83 7.10
CA TYR A 228 -39.90 34.53 6.43
C TYR A 228 -39.43 33.50 7.48
N PHE A 229 -40.38 33.00 8.28
CA PHE A 229 -40.21 31.75 9.01
C PHE A 229 -40.05 30.62 7.99
N TYR A 230 -38.82 30.39 7.54
CA TYR A 230 -38.46 29.17 6.84
C TYR A 230 -38.64 28.02 7.83
N ASP A 231 -39.59 27.14 7.53
CA ASP A 231 -39.86 25.89 8.24
C ASP A 231 -38.73 24.87 7.94
N ASP A 232 -37.48 25.24 8.25
CA ASP A 232 -36.26 24.49 7.91
C ASP A 232 -36.16 23.14 8.68
N ASN A 233 -37.01 22.95 9.69
CA ASN A 233 -37.02 21.79 10.57
C ASN A 233 -37.45 20.46 9.89
N ASP A 234 -38.10 20.51 8.74
CA ASP A 234 -38.55 19.29 8.05
C ASP A 234 -37.45 18.68 7.16
N ASN A 235 -36.45 19.47 6.73
CA ASN A 235 -35.29 18.97 6.02
C ASN A 235 -34.38 18.11 6.92
N ASP A 236 -34.13 18.56 8.15
CA ASP A 236 -33.28 17.84 9.10
C ASP A 236 -33.86 16.48 9.49
N SER A 237 -35.17 16.42 9.72
CA SER A 237 -35.87 15.16 10.02
C SER A 237 -35.76 14.15 8.88
N THR A 238 -35.83 14.64 7.64
CA THR A 238 -35.73 13.80 6.42
C THR A 238 -34.29 13.32 6.19
N MET A 239 -33.31 14.20 6.42
CA MET A 239 -31.89 13.86 6.36
C MET A 239 -31.53 12.81 7.42
N MET A 240 -32.00 12.96 8.66
CA MET A 240 -31.74 12.01 9.75
C MET A 240 -32.33 10.62 9.47
N LEU A 241 -33.57 10.54 8.98
CA LEU A 241 -34.18 9.26 8.58
C LEU A 241 -33.40 8.60 7.44
N SER A 242 -32.92 9.38 6.47
CA SER A 242 -32.10 8.85 5.38
C SER A 242 -30.76 8.28 5.87
N LEU A 243 -30.13 8.94 6.86
CA LEU A 243 -28.88 8.48 7.45
C LEU A 243 -29.09 7.23 8.31
N ALA A 244 -30.14 7.20 9.12
CA ALA A 244 -30.50 6.03 9.92
C ALA A 244 -30.80 4.80 9.04
N ARG A 245 -31.55 4.98 7.95
CA ARG A 245 -31.80 3.93 6.96
C ARG A 245 -30.50 3.42 6.35
N ARG A 246 -29.56 4.32 6.04
CA ARG A 246 -28.24 3.94 5.50
C ARG A 246 -27.40 3.18 6.53
N LEU A 247 -27.44 3.56 7.80
CA LEU A 247 -26.75 2.86 8.89
C LEU A 247 -27.33 1.47 9.11
N LEU A 248 -28.65 1.33 9.16
CA LEU A 248 -29.31 0.02 9.29
C LEU A 248 -28.95 -0.91 8.13
N ARG A 249 -28.88 -0.40 6.89
CA ARG A 249 -28.42 -1.20 5.74
C ARG A 249 -26.96 -1.65 5.85
N LEU A 250 -26.09 -0.80 6.41
CA LEU A 250 -24.70 -1.18 6.68
C LEU A 250 -24.63 -2.25 7.76
N GLU A 251 -25.40 -2.11 8.83
CA GLU A 251 -25.49 -3.09 9.92
C GLU A 251 -26.03 -4.43 9.42
N THR A 252 -27.06 -4.44 8.56
CA THR A 252 -27.56 -5.67 7.93
C THR A 252 -26.45 -6.37 7.15
N ARG A 253 -25.70 -5.63 6.33
CA ARG A 253 -24.57 -6.21 5.57
C ARG A 253 -23.44 -6.70 6.47
N GLU A 254 -23.13 -5.99 7.55
CA GLU A 254 -22.10 -6.41 8.51
C GLU A 254 -22.53 -7.69 9.23
N ALA A 255 -23.78 -7.77 9.68
CA ALA A 255 -24.34 -8.97 10.28
C ALA A 255 -24.42 -10.16 9.30
N GLU A 256 -24.72 -9.92 8.02
CA GLU A 256 -24.66 -10.95 6.97
C GLU A 256 -23.24 -11.52 6.81
N MET A 257 -22.21 -10.66 6.81
CA MET A 257 -20.81 -11.10 6.76
C MET A 257 -20.42 -11.88 8.03
N GLU A 258 -20.84 -11.42 9.21
CA GLU A 258 -20.56 -12.10 10.48
C GLU A 258 -21.21 -13.50 10.54
N VAL A 259 -22.42 -13.65 9.99
CA VAL A 259 -23.07 -14.95 9.83
C VAL A 259 -22.24 -15.86 8.92
N ALA A 260 -21.81 -15.37 7.75
CA ALA A 260 -20.99 -16.15 6.82
C ALA A 260 -19.65 -16.60 7.43
N GLU A 261 -18.96 -15.70 8.15
CA GLU A 261 -17.72 -16.03 8.86
C GLU A 261 -17.94 -17.07 9.98
N SER A 262 -19.04 -16.93 10.73
CA SER A 262 -19.40 -17.87 11.80
C SER A 262 -19.79 -19.25 11.24
N GLU A 263 -20.46 -19.31 10.09
CA GLU A 263 -20.77 -20.56 9.39
C GLU A 263 -19.50 -21.25 8.90
N GLN A 264 -18.56 -20.50 8.31
CA GLN A 264 -17.26 -21.02 7.91
C GLN A 264 -16.47 -21.55 9.11
N HIS A 265 -16.42 -20.79 10.21
CA HIS A 265 -15.73 -21.20 11.42
C HIS A 265 -16.33 -22.48 12.01
N LEU A 266 -17.66 -22.57 12.11
CA LEU A 266 -18.35 -23.79 12.56
C LEU A 266 -18.03 -24.99 11.65
N ALA A 267 -17.98 -24.79 10.32
CA ALA A 267 -17.62 -25.84 9.38
C ALA A 267 -16.18 -26.34 9.58
N ILE A 268 -15.22 -25.44 9.85
CA ILE A 268 -13.83 -25.78 10.16
C ILE A 268 -13.76 -26.59 11.47
N VAL A 269 -14.45 -26.14 12.53
CA VAL A 269 -14.47 -26.83 13.83
C VAL A 269 -15.08 -28.24 13.70
N ILE A 270 -16.17 -28.39 12.94
CA ILE A 270 -16.78 -29.70 12.67
C ILE A 270 -15.86 -30.60 11.83
N ALA A 271 -15.14 -30.05 10.86
CA ALA A 271 -14.17 -30.81 10.08
C ALA A 271 -13.00 -31.29 10.94
N ALA A 272 -12.51 -30.43 11.83
CA ALA A 272 -11.44 -30.74 12.77
C ALA A 272 -11.86 -31.85 13.76
N SER A 273 -13.05 -31.76 14.36
CA SER A 273 -13.56 -32.78 15.31
C SER A 273 -13.86 -34.13 14.64
N ARG A 274 -14.17 -34.14 13.33
CA ARG A 274 -14.26 -35.39 12.56
C ARG A 274 -12.91 -36.04 12.32
N SER A 275 -11.86 -35.23 12.17
CA SER A 275 -10.50 -35.73 11.96
C SER A 275 -9.82 -36.22 13.25
N SER A 276 -10.16 -35.66 14.42
CA SER A 276 -9.61 -36.06 15.74
C SER A 276 -10.14 -37.41 16.25
N LYS A 277 -11.31 -37.84 15.77
CA LYS A 277 -12.06 -39.02 16.24
C LYS A 277 -11.34 -40.38 16.11
N GLY A 278 -10.16 -40.43 15.50
CA GLY A 278 -9.31 -41.62 15.39
C GLY A 278 -8.36 -41.87 16.57
N GLY A 279 -8.10 -40.88 17.43
CA GLY A 279 -7.26 -41.02 18.62
C GLY A 279 -8.10 -41.07 19.89
N GLY A 280 -8.12 -42.21 20.60
CA GLY A 280 -8.97 -42.44 21.76
C GLY A 280 -8.64 -41.57 22.98
N GLY A 281 -9.13 -40.33 22.98
CA GLY A 281 -9.14 -39.43 24.12
C GLY A 281 -9.52 -38.01 23.72
N GLY A 282 -10.69 -37.52 24.16
CA GLY A 282 -11.07 -36.11 24.00
C GLY A 282 -12.51 -35.86 24.40
N VAL A 283 -12.73 -35.43 25.65
CA VAL A 283 -14.04 -34.98 26.18
C VAL A 283 -14.31 -33.50 25.83
N ASP A 284 -13.33 -32.78 25.28
CA ASP A 284 -13.37 -31.31 25.15
C ASP A 284 -13.77 -30.81 23.75
N ASP A 285 -13.88 -31.67 22.72
CA ASP A 285 -14.18 -31.26 21.34
C ASP A 285 -15.65 -30.79 21.18
N ASP A 286 -16.57 -31.34 21.97
CA ASP A 286 -17.99 -30.98 21.89
C ASP A 286 -18.26 -29.56 22.39
N ASP A 287 -17.53 -29.09 23.40
CA ASP A 287 -17.67 -27.73 23.96
C ASP A 287 -17.27 -26.65 22.94
N VAL A 288 -16.22 -26.90 22.13
CA VAL A 288 -15.79 -25.98 21.07
C VAL A 288 -16.84 -25.88 19.96
N VAL A 289 -17.47 -27.00 19.60
CA VAL A 289 -18.57 -27.01 18.62
C VAL A 289 -19.78 -26.25 19.16
N VAL A 290 -20.15 -26.46 20.43
CA VAL A 290 -21.27 -25.74 21.08
C VAL A 290 -21.00 -24.24 21.12
N ALA A 291 -19.78 -23.83 21.48
CA ALA A 291 -19.40 -22.41 21.48
C ALA A 291 -19.46 -21.78 20.08
N ALA A 292 -18.97 -22.48 19.05
CA ALA A 292 -19.06 -22.02 17.66
C ALA A 292 -20.52 -21.91 17.17
N ALA A 293 -21.37 -22.87 17.53
CA ALA A 293 -22.79 -22.85 17.20
C ALA A 293 -23.54 -21.70 17.89
N ALA A 294 -23.26 -21.46 19.18
CA ALA A 294 -23.83 -20.34 19.94
C ALA A 294 -23.44 -18.99 19.32
N ARG A 295 -22.19 -18.84 18.85
CA ARG A 295 -21.73 -17.64 18.13
C ARG A 295 -22.49 -17.42 16.82
N LEU A 296 -22.72 -18.48 16.04
CA LEU A 296 -23.52 -18.41 14.81
C LEU A 296 -24.98 -17.99 15.10
N GLU A 297 -25.58 -18.53 16.16
CA GLU A 297 -26.95 -18.17 16.53
C GLU A 297 -27.05 -16.71 16.99
N ALA A 298 -26.07 -16.22 17.76
CA ALA A 298 -25.97 -14.81 18.12
C ALA A 298 -25.88 -13.90 16.88
N ALA A 299 -25.04 -14.25 15.89
CA ALA A 299 -24.91 -13.50 14.64
C ALA A 299 -26.23 -13.48 13.84
N ARG A 300 -26.94 -14.61 13.75
CA ARG A 300 -28.27 -14.68 13.09
C ARG A 300 -29.33 -13.84 13.80
N ASN A 301 -29.32 -13.82 15.13
CA ASN A 301 -30.23 -12.98 15.90
C ASN A 301 -29.95 -11.49 15.69
N ARG A 302 -28.68 -11.09 15.62
CA ARG A 302 -28.26 -9.73 15.26
C ARG A 302 -28.77 -9.32 13.88
N LEU A 303 -28.64 -10.20 12.88
CA LEU A 303 -29.15 -9.96 11.52
C LEU A 303 -30.68 -9.73 11.52
N ARG A 304 -31.46 -10.61 12.18
CA ARG A 304 -32.92 -10.46 12.28
C ARG A 304 -33.34 -9.14 12.95
N MET A 305 -32.59 -8.71 13.98
CA MET A 305 -32.83 -7.44 14.66
C MET A 305 -32.57 -6.24 13.75
N ALA A 306 -31.49 -6.29 12.94
CA ALA A 306 -31.18 -5.25 11.97
C ALA A 306 -32.24 -5.17 10.86
N GLU A 307 -32.65 -6.31 10.30
CA GLU A 307 -33.69 -6.39 9.25
C GLU A 307 -35.06 -5.90 9.73
N SER A 308 -35.48 -6.31 10.94
CA SER A 308 -36.75 -5.85 11.51
C SER A 308 -36.76 -4.35 11.78
N SER A 309 -35.63 -3.80 12.25
CA SER A 309 -35.45 -2.35 12.45
C SER A 309 -35.49 -1.60 11.11
N LEU A 310 -34.86 -2.13 10.06
CA LEU A 310 -34.90 -1.54 8.72
C LEU A 310 -36.33 -1.53 8.15
N ARG A 311 -37.07 -2.64 8.30
CA ARG A 311 -38.49 -2.72 7.88
C ARG A 311 -39.38 -1.73 8.63
N ALA A 312 -39.13 -1.51 9.93
CA ALA A 312 -39.87 -0.53 10.71
C ALA A 312 -39.67 0.89 10.17
N VAL A 313 -38.43 1.27 9.84
CA VAL A 313 -38.11 2.57 9.24
C VAL A 313 -38.70 2.70 7.82
N ASP A 314 -38.71 1.62 7.04
CA ASP A 314 -39.27 1.62 5.69
C ASP A 314 -40.81 1.75 5.69
N GLY A 315 -41.50 1.06 6.61
CA GLY A 315 -42.95 1.14 6.74
C GLY A 315 -43.47 2.54 7.14
N GLU A 316 -42.71 3.29 7.93
CA GLU A 316 -43.05 4.68 8.25
C GLU A 316 -42.93 5.62 7.04
N ALA A 317 -42.05 5.32 6.09
CA ALA A 317 -41.90 6.13 4.88
C ALA A 317 -43.07 5.91 3.90
N GLU A 318 -43.54 4.67 3.75
CA GLU A 318 -44.64 4.33 2.84
C GLU A 318 -45.98 4.95 3.29
N THR A 319 -46.24 5.00 4.60
CA THR A 319 -47.46 5.64 5.14
C THR A 319 -47.52 7.16 4.94
N ARG A 320 -46.41 7.82 4.59
CA ARG A 320 -46.40 9.24 4.19
C ARG A 320 -46.78 9.46 2.72
N SER A 321 -46.56 8.47 1.85
CA SER A 321 -46.80 8.57 0.41
C SER A 321 -48.26 8.35 0.01
N SER A 322 -49.06 7.66 0.82
CA SER A 322 -50.43 7.27 0.47
C SER A 322 -51.52 8.24 0.91
N GLY A 323 -51.16 9.39 1.50
CA GLY A 323 -52.11 10.42 1.96
C GLY A 323 -52.55 11.44 0.91
N GLY A 324 -52.01 11.39 -0.31
CA GLY A 324 -52.43 12.24 -1.43
C GLY A 324 -53.65 11.65 -2.14
N GLY A 325 -54.84 11.83 -1.56
CA GLY A 325 -56.09 11.44 -2.20
C GLY A 325 -56.36 12.29 -3.45
N GLU A 326 -56.43 11.63 -4.60
CA GLU A 326 -57.01 12.17 -5.83
C GLU A 326 -58.44 12.63 -5.58
N GLY A 327 -58.73 13.88 -5.96
CA GLY A 327 -60.05 14.48 -5.87
C GLY A 327 -61.04 13.88 -6.87
N ALA A 328 -62.26 13.67 -6.40
CA ALA A 328 -63.45 13.70 -7.25
C ALA A 328 -63.87 15.17 -7.47
N PRO A 329 -64.37 15.58 -8.66
CA PRO A 329 -64.83 16.94 -8.90
C PRO A 329 -66.26 17.08 -8.37
N THR A 330 -66.45 17.74 -7.24
CA THR A 330 -67.78 18.16 -6.77
C THR A 330 -67.93 19.67 -6.78
N PHE A 331 -68.91 20.07 -7.56
CA PHE A 331 -69.35 21.40 -7.94
C PHE A 331 -70.28 21.95 -6.85
N PHE A 332 -69.79 22.75 -5.89
CA PHE A 332 -70.60 23.68 -5.11
C PHE A 332 -69.74 24.85 -4.58
N PRO A 333 -70.09 26.11 -4.90
CA PRO A 333 -69.55 27.28 -4.23
C PRO A 333 -70.42 27.60 -2.99
N PHE A 334 -69.79 28.18 -1.96
CA PHE A 334 -70.32 28.54 -0.63
C PHE A 334 -70.17 27.51 0.49
N ALA A 335 -69.08 27.63 1.25
CA ALA A 335 -69.03 27.29 2.67
C ALA A 335 -68.24 28.36 3.44
N PHE A 336 -68.79 28.74 4.58
CA PHE A 336 -68.41 29.85 5.45
C PHE A 336 -67.02 29.69 6.13
N PRO A 337 -66.31 30.80 6.43
CA PRO A 337 -64.99 30.80 7.07
C PRO A 337 -65.11 30.87 8.59
N TRP A 338 -65.34 29.73 9.28
CA TRP A 338 -65.19 29.65 10.74
C TRP A 338 -64.49 28.33 11.12
N ASP A 339 -63.37 28.47 11.83
CA ASP A 339 -62.66 27.47 12.65
C ASP A 339 -61.60 26.53 11.98
N ASP A 340 -60.65 27.09 11.22
CA ASP A 340 -59.43 26.37 10.78
C ASP A 340 -58.33 26.27 11.87
N SER A 341 -58.50 27.00 12.98
CA SER A 341 -57.49 27.05 14.07
C SER A 341 -57.29 25.70 14.79
N LYS A 342 -58.36 24.89 14.91
CA LYS A 342 -58.30 23.58 15.61
C LYS A 342 -57.71 22.46 14.77
N LYS A 343 -57.91 22.49 13.44
CA LYS A 343 -57.32 21.49 12.54
C LYS A 343 -55.80 21.64 12.48
N GLU A 344 -55.31 22.87 12.49
CA GLU A 344 -53.86 23.14 12.49
C GLU A 344 -53.20 22.71 13.80
N GLU A 345 -53.87 22.90 14.96
CA GLU A 345 -53.36 22.46 16.26
C GLU A 345 -53.33 20.92 16.39
N ASP A 346 -54.38 20.23 15.93
CA ASP A 346 -54.42 18.76 15.91
C ASP A 346 -53.39 18.16 14.95
N GLU A 347 -53.15 18.80 13.81
CA GLU A 347 -52.10 18.37 12.88
C GLU A 347 -50.70 18.62 13.45
N LYS A 348 -50.48 19.76 14.11
CA LYS A 348 -49.23 20.05 14.85
C LYS A 348 -48.99 19.05 15.98
N ARG A 349 -50.01 18.68 16.76
CA ARG A 349 -49.90 17.62 17.79
C ARG A 349 -49.58 16.26 17.19
N ARG A 350 -50.22 15.90 16.06
CA ARG A 350 -49.91 14.66 15.33
C ARG A 350 -48.49 14.67 14.76
N ARG A 351 -48.00 15.80 14.25
CA ARG A 351 -46.62 15.94 13.76
C ARG A 351 -45.59 15.83 14.89
N ARG A 352 -45.82 16.46 16.05
CA ARG A 352 -44.96 16.33 17.24
C ARG A 352 -44.89 14.90 17.76
N GLY A 353 -46.03 14.23 17.93
CA GLY A 353 -46.06 12.83 18.38
C GLY A 353 -45.38 11.85 17.41
N LYS A 354 -45.39 12.13 16.10
CA LYS A 354 -44.62 11.35 15.10
C LYS A 354 -43.11 11.61 15.21
N LYS A 355 -42.68 12.87 15.41
CA LYS A 355 -41.26 13.21 15.61
C LYS A 355 -40.71 12.54 16.87
N GLU A 356 -41.45 12.55 17.98
CA GLU A 356 -41.05 11.87 19.22
C GLU A 356 -40.96 10.35 19.07
N LYS A 357 -41.91 9.72 18.35
CA LYS A 357 -41.86 8.28 18.05
C LYS A 357 -40.65 7.92 17.17
N ALA A 358 -40.36 8.72 16.15
CA ALA A 358 -39.18 8.51 15.32
C ALA A 358 -37.88 8.70 16.13
N ARG A 359 -37.82 9.74 16.97
CA ARG A 359 -36.68 9.99 17.88
C ARG A 359 -36.51 8.87 18.91
N SER A 360 -37.59 8.34 19.48
CA SER A 360 -37.53 7.25 20.46
C SER A 360 -37.16 5.92 19.81
N LEU A 361 -37.68 5.64 18.60
CA LEU A 361 -37.31 4.47 17.82
C LEU A 361 -35.83 4.53 17.42
N LEU A 362 -35.36 5.67 16.91
CA LEU A 362 -33.95 5.91 16.62
C LEU A 362 -33.10 5.74 17.87
N SER A 363 -33.46 6.36 18.99
CA SER A 363 -32.72 6.21 20.25
C SER A 363 -32.66 4.75 20.70
N SER A 364 -33.75 3.98 20.59
CA SER A 364 -33.75 2.55 20.94
C SER A 364 -32.85 1.70 20.04
N ILE A 365 -32.74 2.06 18.75
CA ILE A 365 -31.84 1.41 17.80
C ILE A 365 -30.40 1.76 18.14
N LEU A 366 -30.13 3.04 18.44
CA LEU A 366 -28.81 3.54 18.81
C LEU A 366 -28.32 2.94 20.12
N ASP A 367 -29.20 2.81 21.12
CA ASP A 367 -28.87 2.17 22.41
C ASP A 367 -28.49 0.70 22.18
N LYS A 368 -29.25 -0.05 21.38
CA LYS A 368 -28.92 -1.44 21.00
C LYS A 368 -27.63 -1.57 20.20
N LEU A 369 -27.28 -0.57 19.38
CA LEU A 369 -26.01 -0.54 18.65
C LEU A 369 -24.83 -0.13 19.55
N SER A 370 -25.09 0.56 20.67
CA SER A 370 -24.08 1.02 21.61
C SER A 370 -23.78 0.04 22.74
N GLU A 371 -24.72 -0.85 23.08
CA GLU A 371 -24.54 -1.92 24.08
C GLU A 371 -23.62 -3.02 23.52
N GLN A 372 -22.32 -2.85 23.75
CA GLN A 372 -21.29 -3.83 23.41
C GLN A 372 -20.92 -4.64 24.66
N ASN A 373 -21.20 -5.95 24.65
CA ASN A 373 -20.89 -6.85 25.77
C ASN A 373 -19.38 -7.08 26.02
N ASN A 374 -18.51 -6.47 25.20
CA ASN A 374 -17.06 -6.60 25.32
C ASN A 374 -16.38 -5.33 24.77
N PRO A 375 -16.15 -4.29 25.60
CA PRO A 375 -15.48 -3.09 25.15
C PRO A 375 -14.05 -3.45 24.69
N PRO A 376 -13.55 -2.83 23.61
CA PRO A 376 -12.22 -3.12 23.11
C PRO A 376 -11.16 -2.72 24.14
N PRO A 377 -10.08 -3.52 24.32
CA PRO A 377 -9.00 -3.19 25.26
C PRO A 377 -8.28 -1.89 24.90
N TYR A 378 -8.26 -1.55 23.61
CA TYR A 378 -7.79 -0.28 23.09
C TYR A 378 -8.52 0.04 21.78
N ARG A 379 -8.52 1.31 21.38
CA ARG A 379 -9.25 1.78 20.20
C ARG A 379 -8.71 1.13 18.92
N GLY A 380 -9.58 0.52 18.13
CA GLY A 380 -9.20 -0.19 16.90
C GLY A 380 -8.75 -1.64 17.11
N ALA A 381 -8.84 -2.18 18.33
CA ALA A 381 -8.53 -3.57 18.62
C ALA A 381 -9.30 -4.55 17.72
N ILE A 382 -8.58 -5.52 17.18
CA ILE A 382 -9.11 -6.46 16.19
C ILE A 382 -10.03 -7.48 16.85
N GLY A 383 -11.19 -7.71 16.25
CA GLY A 383 -12.18 -8.65 16.78
C GLY A 383 -12.98 -8.10 17.96
N TYR A 384 -12.72 -6.84 18.33
CA TYR A 384 -13.54 -6.10 19.27
C TYR A 384 -14.37 -5.06 18.52
N PRO A 385 -15.58 -4.78 19.00
CA PRO A 385 -16.36 -3.70 18.45
C PRO A 385 -15.70 -2.34 18.75
N ALA A 386 -15.95 -1.35 17.89
CA ALA A 386 -15.22 -0.09 17.97
C ALA A 386 -15.56 0.70 19.23
N MET A 387 -14.53 1.30 19.84
CA MET A 387 -14.68 2.14 21.02
C MET A 387 -15.52 3.37 20.69
N LEU A 388 -16.59 3.54 21.46
CA LEU A 388 -17.48 4.68 21.36
C LEU A 388 -16.77 5.97 21.73
N ASP A 389 -16.80 6.94 20.82
CA ASP A 389 -16.24 8.27 21.06
C ASP A 389 -17.04 9.03 22.14
N THR A 390 -16.34 9.64 23.09
CA THR A 390 -16.96 10.63 23.99
C THR A 390 -17.29 11.92 23.20
N ARG A 391 -18.16 12.77 23.76
CA ARG A 391 -18.52 14.06 23.13
C ARG A 391 -17.29 14.93 22.87
N GLU A 392 -16.41 15.06 23.85
CA GLU A 392 -15.14 15.80 23.73
C GLU A 392 -14.27 15.20 22.62
N GLU A 393 -14.20 13.87 22.52
CA GLU A 393 -13.46 13.19 21.46
C GLU A 393 -14.06 13.43 20.05
N MET A 394 -15.38 13.45 19.95
CA MET A 394 -16.12 13.68 18.69
C MET A 394 -15.96 15.08 18.11
N PHE A 395 -15.80 16.09 18.95
CA PHE A 395 -15.83 17.48 18.51
C PHE A 395 -14.48 18.18 18.70
N GLU A 396 -13.89 18.10 19.88
CA GLU A 396 -12.69 18.87 20.26
C GLU A 396 -11.41 18.17 19.81
N LEU A 397 -11.31 16.84 19.98
CA LEU A 397 -10.18 16.03 19.51
C LEU A 397 -10.37 15.50 18.07
N SER A 398 -11.35 16.06 17.38
CA SER A 398 -11.76 15.61 16.05
C SER A 398 -10.82 16.08 14.93
N ALA A 399 -10.09 17.17 15.15
CA ALA A 399 -9.01 17.61 14.28
C ALA A 399 -7.74 16.81 14.63
N LEU A 400 -7.19 16.09 13.66
CA LEU A 400 -5.85 15.54 13.86
C LEU A 400 -4.82 16.65 13.64
N PRO A 401 -3.70 16.62 14.36
CA PRO A 401 -2.62 17.56 14.13
C PRO A 401 -1.92 17.35 12.77
N TYR A 402 -2.27 16.29 12.02
CA TYR A 402 -1.60 15.94 10.78
C TYR A 402 -2.08 16.79 9.59
N SER A 403 -1.11 17.38 8.92
CA SER A 403 -1.24 18.08 7.64
C SER A 403 -1.16 17.11 6.45
N SER A 404 -0.51 15.95 6.62
CA SER A 404 -0.25 15.00 5.54
C SER A 404 -0.21 13.54 6.04
N PRO A 405 -0.43 12.53 5.17
CA PRO A 405 -0.28 11.13 5.57
C PRO A 405 1.17 10.76 5.93
N TYR A 406 2.16 11.54 5.48
CA TYR A 406 3.56 11.33 5.82
C TYR A 406 3.87 11.71 7.27
N GLU A 407 3.25 12.76 7.80
CA GLU A 407 3.36 13.10 9.24
C GLU A 407 2.74 12.01 10.10
N LEU A 408 1.54 11.53 9.75
CA LEU A 408 0.94 10.40 10.45
C LEU A 408 1.85 9.15 10.37
N LEU A 409 2.49 8.91 9.23
CA LEU A 409 3.43 7.80 9.08
C LEU A 409 4.70 8.01 9.91
N LEU A 410 5.19 9.24 10.08
CA LEU A 410 6.31 9.54 10.97
C LEU A 410 5.98 9.16 12.42
N ASP A 411 4.82 9.57 12.92
CA ASP A 411 4.36 9.19 14.26
C ASP A 411 4.22 7.67 14.39
N ILE A 412 3.73 6.98 13.37
CA ILE A 412 3.67 5.50 13.37
C ILE A 412 5.08 4.88 13.41
N ILE A 413 6.04 5.41 12.66
CA ILE A 413 7.43 4.93 12.65
C ILE A 413 8.07 5.19 14.02
N GLU A 414 7.82 6.36 14.62
CA GLU A 414 8.34 6.73 15.92
C GLU A 414 7.76 5.83 17.03
N GLU A 415 6.45 5.64 17.06
CA GLU A 415 5.79 4.88 18.12
C GLU A 415 5.91 3.36 17.94
N GLN A 416 5.63 2.83 16.74
CA GLN A 416 5.55 1.38 16.53
C GLN A 416 6.90 0.74 16.19
N LEU A 417 7.75 1.46 15.45
CA LEU A 417 9.10 0.96 15.11
C LEU A 417 10.18 1.47 16.07
N ASN A 418 9.84 2.36 17.02
CA ASN A 418 10.78 3.05 17.89
C ASN A 418 11.99 3.57 17.10
N SER A 419 11.70 4.29 16.02
CA SER A 419 12.71 4.69 15.03
C SER A 419 12.50 6.12 14.59
N LYS A 420 13.59 6.79 14.24
CA LYS A 420 13.59 8.16 13.72
C LYS A 420 14.05 8.19 12.26
N VAL A 421 13.43 9.04 11.46
CA VAL A 421 13.93 9.34 10.11
C VAL A 421 15.11 10.30 10.22
N VAL A 422 16.30 9.83 9.83
CA VAL A 422 17.55 10.62 9.87
C VAL A 422 17.81 11.35 8.56
N GLY A 423 17.34 10.79 7.43
CA GLY A 423 17.54 11.41 6.14
C GLY A 423 16.74 10.73 5.03
N CYS A 424 16.58 11.46 3.94
CA CYS A 424 15.97 10.97 2.72
C CYS A 424 16.97 11.09 1.58
N VAL A 425 17.05 10.07 0.73
CA VAL A 425 18.02 9.98 -0.35
C VAL A 425 17.30 9.73 -1.66
N LEU A 426 17.67 10.47 -2.71
CA LEU A 426 17.31 10.16 -4.09
C LEU A 426 18.47 9.42 -4.75
N GLU A 427 18.19 8.21 -5.21
CA GLU A 427 19.18 7.28 -5.73
C GLU A 427 18.76 6.72 -7.10
N PRO A 428 19.69 6.16 -7.90
CA PRO A 428 19.34 5.58 -9.17
C PRO A 428 18.55 4.30 -8.93
N ALA A 429 17.37 4.24 -9.53
CA ALA A 429 16.50 3.07 -9.50
C ALA A 429 16.76 2.11 -10.64
N SER A 430 17.23 2.60 -11.80
CA SER A 430 17.44 1.76 -12.98
C SER A 430 18.76 1.02 -12.91
N LEU A 431 18.72 -0.26 -13.26
CA LEU A 431 19.92 -1.07 -13.50
C LEU A 431 20.40 -0.98 -14.96
N LEU A 432 19.59 -0.41 -15.85
CA LEU A 432 19.93 -0.32 -17.27
C LEU A 432 20.91 0.82 -17.50
N GLU A 433 22.01 0.52 -18.19
CA GLU A 433 23.00 1.53 -18.52
C GLU A 433 22.40 2.62 -19.40
N GLY A 434 22.72 3.88 -19.09
CA GLY A 434 22.18 5.04 -19.79
C GLY A 434 20.73 5.40 -19.44
N ASN A 435 20.02 4.63 -18.62
CA ASN A 435 18.70 5.04 -18.12
C ASN A 435 18.83 5.71 -16.75
N LEU A 436 18.38 6.96 -16.65
CA LEU A 436 18.28 7.64 -15.36
C LEU A 436 16.84 7.53 -14.83
N VAL A 437 16.61 6.61 -13.90
CA VAL A 437 15.33 6.53 -13.17
C VAL A 437 15.60 6.87 -11.72
N LEU A 438 14.76 7.72 -11.13
CA LEU A 438 14.91 8.13 -9.73
C LEU A 438 14.12 7.21 -8.80
N GLY A 439 14.83 6.60 -7.85
CA GLY A 439 14.27 5.93 -6.68
C GLY A 439 14.40 6.81 -5.44
N GLY A 440 13.63 6.48 -4.41
CA GLY A 440 13.78 7.04 -3.08
C GLY A 440 14.33 6.01 -2.11
N ALA A 441 15.06 6.49 -1.10
CA ALA A 441 15.37 5.71 0.08
C ALA A 441 15.25 6.59 1.32
N ILE A 442 14.83 6.00 2.42
CA ILE A 442 14.73 6.65 3.73
C ILE A 442 15.66 5.95 4.69
N LEU A 443 16.43 6.73 5.43
CA LEU A 443 17.34 6.24 6.44
C LEU A 443 16.66 6.31 7.79
N LEU A 444 16.40 5.15 8.37
CA LEU A 444 15.86 5.02 9.72
C LEU A 444 16.97 4.71 10.71
N GLU A 445 16.91 5.36 11.86
CA GLU A 445 17.74 5.06 13.02
C GLU A 445 16.85 4.53 14.14
N ARG A 446 17.21 3.38 14.69
CA ARG A 446 16.56 2.80 15.87
C ARG A 446 16.81 3.70 17.09
N MET A 447 15.76 4.14 17.76
CA MET A 447 15.87 4.87 19.02
C MET A 447 16.11 3.90 20.18
N GLY A 448 16.89 4.31 21.17
CA GLY A 448 17.01 3.60 22.44
C GLY A 448 15.77 3.82 23.30
N VAL A 449 15.44 2.87 24.19
CA VAL A 449 14.32 3.05 25.11
C VAL A 449 14.70 4.10 26.15
N PRO A 450 13.91 5.17 26.32
CA PRO A 450 14.13 6.10 27.41
C PRO A 450 13.78 5.42 28.74
N LYS A 451 14.79 5.08 29.53
CA LYS A 451 14.62 4.60 30.91
C LYS A 451 14.61 5.80 31.84
N ARG A 452 13.62 5.87 32.72
CA ARG A 452 13.55 6.89 33.78
C ARG A 452 14.06 6.28 35.08
N THR A 453 15.03 6.93 35.71
CA THR A 453 15.49 6.58 37.05
C THR A 453 15.41 7.80 37.96
N THR A 454 15.02 7.61 39.21
CA THR A 454 14.96 8.67 40.20
C THR A 454 16.26 8.71 40.99
N LEU A 455 17.09 9.72 40.72
CA LEU A 455 18.33 9.96 41.44
C LEU A 455 18.13 11.18 42.34
N LEU A 456 18.29 11.00 43.65
CA LEU A 456 18.15 12.08 44.66
C LEU A 456 16.77 12.79 44.64
N GLY A 457 15.72 12.12 44.17
CA GLY A 457 14.37 12.70 44.06
C GLY A 457 14.07 13.37 42.72
N GLU A 458 15.06 13.53 41.83
CA GLU A 458 14.86 14.02 40.47
C GLU A 458 14.75 12.83 39.49
N ALA A 459 13.75 12.88 38.61
CA ALA A 459 13.58 11.87 37.57
C ALA A 459 14.47 12.20 36.36
N ILE A 460 15.55 11.44 36.18
CA ILE A 460 16.46 11.56 35.05
C ILE A 460 16.09 10.50 34.01
N SER A 461 15.89 10.91 32.77
CA SER A 461 15.72 9.99 31.64
C SER A 461 17.05 9.77 30.93
N TYR A 462 17.45 8.51 30.74
CA TYR A 462 18.60 8.13 29.93
C TYR A 462 18.18 7.08 28.90
N THR A 463 18.87 7.01 27.76
CA THR A 463 18.66 5.96 26.76
C THR A 463 19.58 4.79 27.08
N ASP A 464 19.02 3.59 27.19
CA ASP A 464 19.81 2.38 27.29
C ASP A 464 20.23 1.93 25.88
N ASP A 465 21.51 2.10 25.57
CA ASP A 465 22.08 1.76 24.27
C ASP A 465 22.25 0.23 24.10
N ASP A 466 22.05 -0.57 25.15
CA ASP A 466 22.14 -2.04 25.11
C ASP A 466 20.76 -2.73 25.06
N ASP A 467 19.66 -1.98 25.17
CA ASP A 467 18.31 -2.55 25.20
C ASP A 467 17.85 -2.98 23.80
N VAL A 468 17.71 -4.29 23.61
CA VAL A 468 17.35 -4.90 22.33
C VAL A 468 15.82 -4.93 22.10
N LEU A 469 14.99 -4.52 23.07
CA LEU A 469 13.53 -4.50 22.94
C LEU A 469 12.92 -5.84 22.47
N GLY A 470 13.56 -6.97 22.82
CA GLY A 470 13.17 -8.31 22.37
C GLY A 470 13.58 -8.67 20.93
N ASN A 471 14.14 -7.74 20.16
CA ASN A 471 14.50 -7.92 18.75
C ASN A 471 15.95 -8.40 18.57
N LYS A 472 16.19 -9.70 18.69
CA LYS A 472 17.54 -10.31 18.56
C LYS A 472 18.36 -9.73 17.40
N GLY A 473 19.46 -9.04 17.73
CA GLY A 473 20.41 -8.49 16.75
C GLY A 473 20.14 -7.05 16.29
N VAL A 474 19.08 -6.39 16.78
CA VAL A 474 18.79 -4.99 16.49
C VAL A 474 19.17 -4.14 17.70
N LEU A 475 20.32 -3.46 17.62
CA LEU A 475 20.79 -2.56 18.67
C LEU A 475 20.20 -1.15 18.49
N PRO A 476 20.03 -0.37 19.57
CA PRO A 476 19.86 1.08 19.48
C PRO A 476 20.89 1.72 18.55
N ARG A 477 20.48 2.76 17.82
CA ARG A 477 21.24 3.40 16.73
C ARG A 477 21.57 2.52 15.53
N SER A 478 21.01 1.30 15.45
CA SER A 478 21.10 0.53 14.21
C SER A 478 20.42 1.33 13.10
N MET A 479 21.08 1.37 11.95
CA MET A 479 20.59 2.08 10.77
C MET A 479 19.94 1.10 9.81
N TYR A 480 18.80 1.48 9.24
CA TYR A 480 18.11 0.70 8.23
C TYR A 480 17.73 1.58 7.05
N VAL A 481 18.02 1.09 5.83
CA VAL A 481 17.71 1.80 4.60
C VAL A 481 16.43 1.25 4.00
N VAL A 482 15.35 2.00 4.13
CA VAL A 482 14.04 1.68 3.58
C VAL A 482 13.98 2.12 2.13
N LYS A 483 13.69 1.20 1.21
CA LYS A 483 13.48 1.53 -0.20
C LYS A 483 12.09 2.13 -0.38
N CYS A 484 11.96 3.17 -1.19
CA CYS A 484 10.67 3.77 -1.50
C CYS A 484 10.68 4.39 -2.91
N PHE A 485 9.57 5.01 -3.29
CA PHE A 485 9.53 5.85 -4.49
C PHE A 485 10.13 7.23 -4.22
N SER A 486 10.58 7.90 -5.28
CA SER A 486 11.19 9.24 -5.16
C SER A 486 10.22 10.28 -4.58
N ASP A 487 8.92 10.19 -4.93
CA ASP A 487 7.89 11.06 -4.39
C ASP A 487 7.61 10.80 -2.90
N GLU A 488 7.75 9.56 -2.44
CA GLU A 488 7.60 9.21 -1.02
C GLU A 488 8.80 9.69 -0.19
N ALA A 489 10.02 9.56 -0.72
CA ALA A 489 11.22 10.11 -0.08
C ALA A 489 11.14 11.63 0.08
N VAL A 490 10.69 12.34 -0.97
CA VAL A 490 10.48 13.80 -0.91
C VAL A 490 9.34 14.16 0.04
N GLY A 491 8.23 13.43 0.01
CA GLY A 491 7.11 13.64 0.93
C GLY A 491 7.50 13.45 2.40
N MET A 492 8.28 12.43 2.70
CA MET A 492 8.83 12.18 4.04
C MET A 492 9.84 13.24 4.46
N ALA A 493 10.68 13.72 3.54
CA ALA A 493 11.62 14.81 3.81
C ALA A 493 10.87 16.10 4.18
N MET A 494 9.81 16.44 3.45
CA MET A 494 8.95 17.59 3.78
C MET A 494 8.30 17.43 5.15
N ALA A 495 7.73 16.25 5.46
CA ALA A 495 7.07 16.00 6.74
C ALA A 495 8.03 15.98 7.93
N SER A 496 9.25 15.46 7.75
CA SER A 496 10.26 15.35 8.82
C SER A 496 11.15 16.58 8.96
N GLY A 497 11.09 17.53 8.01
CA GLY A 497 12.03 18.64 7.91
C GLY A 497 13.47 18.23 7.61
N MET A 498 13.71 16.99 7.16
CA MET A 498 15.05 16.49 6.83
C MET A 498 15.45 16.86 5.40
N PRO A 499 16.75 17.10 5.13
CA PRO A 499 17.21 17.37 3.77
C PRO A 499 17.09 16.12 2.88
N VAL A 500 16.79 16.36 1.61
CA VAL A 500 16.88 15.34 0.56
C VAL A 500 18.29 15.31 0.00
N LEU A 501 19.01 14.23 0.23
CA LEU A 501 20.34 14.00 -0.32
C LEU A 501 20.21 13.40 -1.72
N VAL A 502 20.97 13.92 -2.68
CA VAL A 502 20.95 13.43 -4.06
C VAL A 502 22.35 12.94 -4.42
N GLU A 503 22.44 11.76 -5.02
CA GLU A 503 23.73 11.26 -5.52
C GLU A 503 24.33 12.24 -6.55
N GLU A 504 25.62 12.54 -6.43
CA GLU A 504 26.31 13.49 -7.30
C GLU A 504 26.16 13.12 -8.79
N GLY A 505 26.24 11.83 -9.13
CA GLY A 505 26.05 11.35 -10.50
C GLY A 505 24.63 11.54 -11.05
N ILE A 506 23.62 11.63 -10.18
CA ILE A 506 22.26 12.03 -10.58
C ILE A 506 22.22 13.53 -10.78
N TYR A 507 22.71 14.29 -9.80
CA TYR A 507 22.69 15.75 -9.83
C TYR A 507 23.41 16.30 -11.08
N ASN A 508 24.57 15.76 -11.43
CA ASN A 508 25.32 16.17 -12.60
C ASN A 508 24.62 15.84 -13.92
N ARG A 509 23.85 14.74 -13.98
CA ARG A 509 23.11 14.33 -15.19
C ARG A 509 21.79 15.09 -15.35
N ALA A 510 21.00 15.19 -14.28
CA ALA A 510 19.66 15.80 -14.31
C ALA A 510 19.68 17.31 -14.05
N GLY A 511 20.65 17.81 -13.27
CA GLY A 511 20.73 19.22 -12.86
C GLY A 511 21.11 20.18 -13.99
N GLY A 512 21.61 19.66 -15.11
CA GLY A 512 21.88 20.46 -16.31
C GLY A 512 20.65 20.83 -17.12
N ILE A 513 19.46 20.33 -16.77
CA ILE A 513 18.21 20.63 -17.48
C ILE A 513 17.69 21.99 -17.00
N PRO A 514 17.67 23.04 -17.86
CA PRO A 514 17.13 24.33 -17.47
C PRO A 514 15.62 24.21 -17.28
N VAL A 515 15.16 24.46 -16.06
CA VAL A 515 13.75 24.50 -15.71
C VAL A 515 13.39 25.96 -15.40
N GLU A 516 12.43 26.50 -16.14
CA GLU A 516 11.89 27.82 -15.84
C GLU A 516 10.69 27.66 -14.90
N LEU A 517 10.83 28.23 -13.71
CA LEU A 517 9.70 28.41 -12.81
C LEU A 517 8.96 29.67 -13.27
N ASP A 518 7.68 29.52 -13.59
CA ASP A 518 6.81 30.65 -13.89
C ASP A 518 6.54 31.42 -12.57
N LEU A 519 7.51 32.26 -12.19
CA LEU A 519 7.50 33.04 -10.95
C LEU A 519 6.36 34.06 -10.95
N GLU A 520 5.95 34.55 -12.12
CA GLU A 520 4.80 35.44 -12.27
C GLU A 520 3.51 34.70 -11.90
N ALA A 521 3.30 33.48 -12.42
CA ALA A 521 2.19 32.62 -11.99
C ALA A 521 2.28 32.22 -10.50
N ALA A 522 3.50 32.05 -9.95
CA ALA A 522 3.67 31.80 -8.52
C ALA A 522 3.25 33.00 -7.65
N SER A 523 3.59 34.21 -8.09
CA SER A 523 3.37 35.46 -7.37
C SER A 523 1.91 35.90 -7.39
N SER A 524 1.20 35.69 -8.50
CA SER A 524 -0.24 35.98 -8.61
C SER A 524 -1.08 35.09 -7.68
N VAL A 525 -0.70 33.83 -7.48
CA VAL A 525 -1.39 32.93 -6.54
C VAL A 525 -1.22 33.39 -5.09
N LYS A 526 -0.05 33.94 -4.71
CA LYS A 526 0.15 34.49 -3.35
C LYS A 526 -0.70 35.74 -3.09
N ALA A 527 -0.91 36.58 -4.10
CA ALA A 527 -1.58 37.86 -3.94
C ALA A 527 -3.11 37.74 -3.84
N GLU A 528 -3.72 36.78 -4.56
CA GLU A 528 -5.17 36.82 -4.73
C GLU A 528 -5.99 36.14 -3.63
N ASN A 529 -5.50 35.20 -2.82
CA ASN A 529 -6.47 34.38 -2.07
C ASN A 529 -6.01 33.74 -0.74
N ARG A 530 -6.63 34.21 0.36
CA ARG A 530 -6.77 33.44 1.61
C ARG A 530 -7.75 32.25 1.49
N THR A 531 -8.50 32.15 0.40
CA THR A 531 -9.62 31.18 0.23
C THR A 531 -9.47 30.22 -0.96
N LEU A 532 -8.42 30.33 -1.78
CA LEU A 532 -8.24 29.42 -2.92
C LEU A 532 -7.77 28.04 -2.47
N SER A 533 -8.33 27.05 -3.16
CA SER A 533 -7.93 25.66 -3.16
C SER A 533 -6.40 25.50 -3.17
N VAL A 534 -5.89 24.67 -2.26
CA VAL A 534 -4.48 24.26 -2.11
C VAL A 534 -3.83 23.87 -3.44
N THR A 535 -4.62 23.45 -4.44
CA THR A 535 -4.17 23.08 -5.78
C THR A 535 -3.41 24.19 -6.52
N ASN A 536 -3.62 25.46 -6.18
CA ASN A 536 -3.03 26.57 -6.92
C ASN A 536 -1.67 27.03 -6.37
N ARG A 537 -1.26 26.56 -5.18
CA ARG A 537 -0.05 27.06 -4.49
C ARG A 537 1.29 26.61 -5.07
N VAL A 538 1.30 25.58 -5.92
CA VAL A 538 2.54 25.12 -6.57
C VAL A 538 2.65 25.83 -7.92
N PRO A 539 3.72 26.61 -8.17
CA PRO A 539 3.93 27.24 -9.47
C PRO A 539 3.89 26.21 -10.59
N PRO A 540 3.23 26.48 -11.71
CA PRO A 540 3.37 25.62 -12.89
C PRO A 540 4.84 25.63 -13.32
N VAL A 541 5.45 24.44 -13.31
CA VAL A 541 6.80 24.24 -13.81
C VAL A 541 6.70 24.09 -15.33
N ARG A 542 7.30 25.02 -16.09
CA ARG A 542 7.39 24.90 -17.54
C ARG A 542 8.76 24.33 -17.90
N ILE A 543 8.76 23.21 -18.61
CA ILE A 543 9.99 22.69 -19.21
C ILE A 543 10.19 23.48 -20.50
N LEU A 544 11.34 24.15 -20.62
CA LEU A 544 11.63 25.09 -21.72
C LEU A 544 11.74 24.45 -23.10
N ASP A 545 11.78 23.12 -23.16
CA ASP A 545 12.05 22.38 -24.37
C ASP A 545 11.02 21.26 -24.51
N ASP A 546 10.18 21.36 -25.55
CA ASP A 546 9.09 20.42 -25.84
C ASP A 546 9.59 19.04 -26.26
N SER A 547 10.90 18.86 -26.49
CA SER A 547 11.50 17.55 -26.78
C SER A 547 11.54 16.62 -25.56
N TYR A 548 11.22 17.13 -24.36
CA TYR A 548 11.26 16.39 -23.09
C TYR A 548 9.96 15.61 -22.87
N PHE A 549 9.63 14.72 -23.80
CA PHE A 549 8.61 13.71 -23.54
C PHE A 549 9.17 12.69 -22.54
N PRO A 550 8.42 12.36 -21.47
CA PRO A 550 8.90 11.41 -20.49
C PRO A 550 9.00 10.02 -21.13
N GLN A 551 10.24 9.56 -21.32
CA GLN A 551 10.54 8.24 -21.84
C GLN A 551 10.34 7.19 -20.74
N MET A 552 9.91 6.00 -21.14
CA MET A 552 9.80 4.86 -20.23
C MET A 552 11.17 4.21 -20.05
N GLU A 553 11.41 3.67 -18.85
CA GLU A 553 12.53 2.76 -18.62
C GLU A 553 12.44 1.56 -19.58
N GLY A 554 13.58 1.11 -20.12
CA GLY A 554 13.64 0.00 -21.07
C GLY A 554 13.61 0.41 -22.55
N GLU A 555 13.16 1.62 -22.90
CA GLU A 555 13.31 2.15 -24.25
C GLU A 555 14.80 2.34 -24.58
N ARG A 556 15.23 2.00 -25.80
CA ARG A 556 16.64 2.19 -26.19
C ARG A 556 17.01 3.67 -26.16
N VAL A 557 18.10 3.98 -25.47
CA VAL A 557 18.66 5.33 -25.42
C VAL A 557 19.41 5.58 -26.72
N ALA A 558 18.87 6.42 -27.60
CA ALA A 558 19.46 6.69 -28.91
C ALA A 558 20.63 7.69 -28.88
N SER A 559 20.77 8.47 -27.81
CA SER A 559 21.81 9.50 -27.66
C SER A 559 22.21 9.72 -26.20
N GLU A 560 23.43 10.19 -25.97
CA GLU A 560 23.92 10.56 -24.63
C GLU A 560 23.02 11.61 -23.96
N ARG A 561 22.47 12.57 -24.72
CA ARG A 561 21.48 13.53 -24.20
C ARG A 561 20.22 12.83 -23.67
N ALA A 562 19.70 11.85 -24.40
CA ALA A 562 18.56 11.06 -23.94
C ALA A 562 18.87 10.21 -22.70
N SER A 563 20.15 9.90 -22.46
CA SER A 563 20.60 9.14 -21.28
C SER A 563 20.56 9.95 -19.98
N ASN A 564 20.64 11.28 -20.11
CA ASN A 564 20.62 12.21 -18.99
C ASN A 564 19.19 12.58 -18.55
N LEU A 565 18.19 12.22 -19.35
CA LEU A 565 16.79 12.50 -19.05
C LEU A 565 16.26 11.55 -17.97
N VAL A 566 15.57 12.11 -16.98
CA VAL A 566 14.87 11.31 -15.97
C VAL A 566 13.70 10.59 -16.64
N ARG A 567 13.74 9.25 -16.56
CA ARG A 567 12.75 8.35 -17.13
C ARG A 567 11.79 7.84 -16.07
N ILE A 568 10.64 7.38 -16.53
CA ILE A 568 9.62 6.82 -15.67
C ILE A 568 9.93 5.34 -15.46
N PRO A 569 9.96 4.86 -14.20
CA PRO A 569 10.20 3.46 -13.91
C PRO A 569 9.18 2.57 -14.63
N LEU A 570 9.66 1.49 -15.24
CA LEU A 570 8.80 0.49 -15.85
C LEU A 570 8.25 -0.37 -14.71
N THR A 571 7.05 -0.07 -14.22
CA THR A 571 6.42 -0.94 -13.22
C THR A 571 5.82 -2.15 -13.93
N THR A 572 6.31 -3.34 -13.60
CA THR A 572 5.87 -4.64 -14.17
C THR A 572 4.41 -4.99 -13.85
N ASN A 573 3.76 -4.29 -12.91
CA ASN A 573 2.33 -4.39 -12.64
C ASN A 573 1.54 -3.21 -13.22
N PRO A 574 1.07 -3.29 -14.47
CA PRO A 574 0.11 -2.35 -15.03
C PRO A 574 -1.32 -2.53 -14.46
N GLY A 575 -1.64 -3.65 -13.81
CA GLY A 575 -3.01 -4.10 -13.63
C GLY A 575 -3.84 -3.56 -12.46
N LEU A 576 -3.25 -3.15 -11.33
CA LEU A 576 -4.06 -2.98 -10.11
C LEU A 576 -4.81 -1.63 -9.99
N PHE A 577 -4.45 -0.61 -10.78
CA PHE A 577 -5.03 0.74 -10.67
C PHE A 577 -5.79 1.23 -11.90
N ASP A 578 -5.84 0.42 -12.96
CA ASP A 578 -6.73 0.64 -14.09
C ASP A 578 -8.13 0.21 -13.65
N GLY A 579 -9.03 1.18 -13.51
CA GLY A 579 -10.39 0.94 -13.01
C GLY A 579 -11.15 -0.09 -13.86
N PRO A 580 -12.29 -0.60 -13.36
CA PRO A 580 -13.02 -1.74 -13.94
C PRO A 580 -13.51 -1.56 -15.40
N ASN A 581 -13.33 -0.38 -16.00
CA ASN A 581 -13.78 -0.06 -17.36
C ASN A 581 -12.66 -0.06 -18.42
N GLN A 582 -11.41 -0.36 -18.07
CA GLN A 582 -10.37 -0.64 -19.07
C GLN A 582 -10.18 -2.14 -19.21
N ALA A 583 -11.17 -2.78 -19.84
CA ALA A 583 -11.01 -4.10 -20.42
C ALA A 583 -9.96 -4.00 -21.54
N SER A 584 -8.69 -4.14 -21.15
CA SER A 584 -7.66 -4.52 -22.11
C SER A 584 -8.06 -5.87 -22.65
N ALA A 585 -8.24 -5.95 -23.97
CA ALA A 585 -8.49 -7.15 -24.74
C ALA A 585 -7.28 -8.11 -24.72
N SER A 586 -6.72 -8.41 -23.56
CA SER A 586 -5.86 -9.55 -23.33
C SER A 586 -6.73 -10.66 -22.75
N SER A 587 -7.14 -11.55 -23.63
CA SER A 587 -7.73 -12.85 -23.31
C SER A 587 -7.14 -13.43 -22.02
N SER A 588 -7.99 -13.61 -21.01
CA SER A 588 -7.75 -14.46 -19.85
C SER A 588 -7.78 -15.96 -20.23
N ALA A 589 -7.22 -16.29 -21.39
CA ALA A 589 -6.79 -17.65 -21.68
C ALA A 589 -5.54 -17.88 -20.83
N SER A 590 -5.55 -18.95 -20.04
CA SER A 590 -4.42 -19.46 -19.24
C SER A 590 -3.07 -18.92 -19.73
N ARG A 591 -2.56 -17.87 -19.06
CA ARG A 591 -1.19 -17.41 -19.30
C ARG A 591 -0.31 -18.60 -19.00
N SER A 592 0.28 -19.19 -20.04
CA SER A 592 1.36 -20.17 -19.89
C SER A 592 2.36 -19.52 -18.94
N THR A 593 2.47 -20.06 -17.73
CA THR A 593 3.28 -19.49 -16.64
C THR A 593 4.77 -19.45 -17.00
N PHE A 594 5.15 -20.19 -18.05
CA PHE A 594 6.50 -20.18 -18.60
C PHE A 594 6.46 -19.95 -20.11
N SER A 595 7.26 -18.98 -20.55
CA SER A 595 7.48 -18.69 -21.96
C SER A 595 8.29 -19.84 -22.56
N THR A 596 7.86 -20.38 -23.70
CA THR A 596 8.70 -21.32 -24.49
C THR A 596 9.92 -20.63 -25.09
N PHE A 597 10.01 -19.30 -24.98
CA PHE A 597 11.16 -18.53 -25.36
C PHE A 597 12.28 -18.75 -24.35
N ASN A 598 13.29 -19.51 -24.77
CA ASN A 598 14.45 -19.81 -23.99
C ASN A 598 15.65 -19.04 -24.56
N PRO A 599 15.94 -17.83 -24.05
CA PRO A 599 16.92 -16.95 -24.67
C PRO A 599 18.37 -17.31 -24.35
N VAL A 600 18.60 -18.18 -23.35
CA VAL A 600 19.96 -18.59 -22.93
C VAL A 600 20.09 -20.09 -23.17
N ARG A 601 20.97 -20.47 -24.10
CA ARG A 601 21.11 -21.86 -24.57
C ARG A 601 22.16 -22.65 -23.82
N SER A 602 23.10 -21.99 -23.15
CA SER A 602 24.23 -22.65 -22.47
C SER A 602 24.66 -21.89 -21.22
N LEU A 603 25.34 -22.59 -20.30
CA LEU A 603 25.94 -21.97 -19.12
C LEU A 603 26.99 -20.91 -19.49
N ALA A 604 27.78 -21.15 -20.54
CA ALA A 604 28.78 -20.19 -21.02
C ALA A 604 28.14 -18.90 -21.54
N GLU A 605 27.01 -19.01 -22.26
CA GLU A 605 26.23 -17.84 -22.70
C GLU A 605 25.67 -17.08 -21.50
N TYR A 606 25.17 -17.78 -20.48
CA TYR A 606 24.69 -17.18 -19.24
C TYR A 606 25.78 -16.37 -18.51
N ASP A 607 26.98 -16.95 -18.39
CA ASP A 607 28.12 -16.31 -17.72
C ASP A 607 28.64 -15.09 -18.48
N ALA A 608 28.52 -15.09 -19.81
CA ALA A 608 28.89 -13.96 -20.65
C ALA A 608 27.89 -12.78 -20.52
N LEU A 609 26.72 -12.97 -19.90
CA LEU A 609 25.75 -11.89 -19.72
C LEU A 609 26.24 -10.89 -18.68
N THR A 610 26.37 -9.63 -19.10
CA THR A 610 26.52 -8.50 -18.18
C THR A 610 25.24 -8.29 -17.36
N ASP A 611 25.35 -7.61 -16.22
CA ASP A 611 24.18 -7.29 -15.37
C ASP A 611 23.09 -6.53 -16.16
N ASP A 612 23.47 -5.59 -17.04
CA ASP A 612 22.54 -4.89 -17.93
C ASP A 612 21.86 -5.86 -18.92
N ALA A 613 22.60 -6.83 -19.48
CA ALA A 613 22.02 -7.86 -20.34
C ALA A 613 21.05 -8.78 -19.59
N LYS A 614 21.38 -9.17 -18.35
CA LYS A 614 20.49 -9.96 -17.47
C LYS A 614 19.20 -9.20 -17.16
N VAL A 615 19.28 -7.90 -16.88
CA VAL A 615 18.09 -7.06 -16.64
C VAL A 615 17.24 -6.92 -17.89
N ARG A 616 17.85 -6.68 -19.05
CA ARG A 616 17.12 -6.66 -20.33
C ARG A 616 16.46 -7.99 -20.64
N LEU A 617 17.09 -9.09 -20.26
CA LEU A 617 16.52 -10.43 -20.38
C LEU A 617 15.28 -10.56 -19.51
N LEU A 618 15.37 -10.22 -18.22
CA LEU A 618 14.25 -10.22 -17.28
C LEU A 618 13.07 -9.39 -17.79
N LEU A 619 13.32 -8.18 -18.29
CA LEU A 619 12.28 -7.30 -18.82
C LEU A 619 11.66 -7.79 -20.14
N LYS A 620 12.35 -8.66 -20.89
CA LYS A 620 11.82 -9.28 -22.11
C LYS A 620 10.99 -10.53 -21.82
N LEU A 621 11.20 -11.18 -20.67
CA LEU A 621 10.48 -12.39 -20.31
C LEU A 621 9.07 -12.03 -19.83
N GLU A 622 8.05 -12.52 -20.53
CA GLU A 622 6.64 -12.29 -20.17
C GLU A 622 6.26 -12.91 -18.80
N SER A 623 7.01 -13.92 -18.36
CA SER A 623 6.84 -14.57 -17.06
C SER A 623 7.36 -13.73 -15.90
N PHE A 624 8.19 -12.72 -16.17
CA PHE A 624 8.74 -11.87 -15.11
C PHE A 624 7.69 -10.84 -14.65
N THR A 625 7.05 -11.14 -13.52
CA THR A 625 6.14 -10.23 -12.81
C THR A 625 6.80 -9.53 -11.62
N GLY A 626 8.08 -9.84 -11.36
CA GLY A 626 8.83 -9.32 -10.22
C GLY A 626 9.25 -7.86 -10.35
N ILE A 627 9.84 -7.33 -9.29
CA ILE A 627 10.48 -6.00 -9.25
C ILE A 627 11.98 -6.20 -9.39
N LEU A 628 12.59 -5.41 -10.26
CA LEU A 628 14.05 -5.39 -10.39
C LEU A 628 14.70 -4.87 -9.10
N PRO A 629 15.78 -5.51 -8.61
CA PRO A 629 16.48 -5.05 -7.43
C PRO A 629 17.11 -3.66 -7.69
N ARG A 630 17.23 -2.85 -6.64
CA ARG A 630 17.92 -1.54 -6.75
C ARG A 630 19.40 -1.75 -7.08
N PRO A 631 20.05 -0.84 -7.85
CA PRO A 631 21.49 -0.87 -8.11
C PRO A 631 22.36 -1.04 -6.86
N ARG A 632 21.97 -0.41 -5.74
CA ARG A 632 22.66 -0.59 -4.46
C ARG A 632 22.68 -2.05 -3.99
N ALA A 633 21.56 -2.76 -4.13
CA ALA A 633 21.44 -4.16 -3.71
C ALA A 633 22.34 -5.08 -4.55
N VAL A 634 22.39 -4.85 -5.87
CA VAL A 634 23.27 -5.58 -6.79
C VAL A 634 24.76 -5.28 -6.51
N ARG A 635 25.10 -4.02 -6.20
CA ARG A 635 26.47 -3.65 -5.82
C ARG A 635 26.88 -4.23 -4.46
N SER A 636 25.96 -4.32 -3.49
CA SER A 636 26.27 -4.89 -2.17
C SER A 636 26.50 -6.39 -2.22
N SER A 637 25.76 -7.13 -3.06
CA SER A 637 25.95 -8.58 -3.20
C SER A 637 27.34 -8.94 -3.73
N LEU A 638 27.98 -8.05 -4.48
CA LEU A 638 29.36 -8.22 -4.96
C LEU A 638 30.42 -7.94 -3.88
N LYS A 639 30.12 -7.11 -2.87
CA LYS A 639 31.11 -6.70 -1.86
C LYS A 639 31.25 -7.70 -0.72
N PHE A 640 30.14 -8.21 -0.20
CA PHE A 640 30.12 -9.07 1.00
C PHE A 640 30.87 -10.40 0.87
N THR A 641 31.08 -10.83 -0.36
CA THR A 641 31.54 -12.15 -0.76
C THR A 641 33.00 -12.15 -1.18
N SER A 642 33.59 -10.97 -1.42
CA SER A 642 35.01 -10.83 -1.76
C SER A 642 35.98 -11.17 -0.63
N GLN A 643 35.51 -11.36 0.61
CA GLN A 643 36.39 -11.51 1.77
C GLN A 643 36.77 -12.96 2.14
N ASN A 644 36.11 -13.99 1.64
CA ASN A 644 36.30 -15.36 2.18
C ASN A 644 36.68 -16.46 1.19
N ASP A 645 36.59 -16.28 -0.13
CA ASP A 645 36.76 -17.39 -1.08
C ASP A 645 38.03 -17.25 -1.94
N GLY A 646 38.99 -18.14 -1.67
CA GLY A 646 40.29 -18.20 -2.37
C GLY A 646 40.24 -18.67 -3.83
N ASP A 647 39.05 -18.97 -4.36
CA ASP A 647 38.88 -19.59 -5.68
C ASP A 647 38.72 -18.56 -6.82
N GLY A 648 38.75 -17.25 -6.51
CA GLY A 648 38.83 -16.16 -7.50
C GLY A 648 37.62 -15.98 -8.42
N LEU A 649 36.58 -16.81 -8.28
CA LEU A 649 35.34 -16.69 -9.04
C LEU A 649 34.39 -15.72 -8.34
N PRO A 650 33.70 -14.85 -9.11
CA PRO A 650 32.73 -13.95 -8.53
C PRO A 650 31.54 -14.73 -7.95
N PRO A 651 31.01 -14.27 -6.80
CA PRO A 651 29.82 -14.81 -6.16
C PRO A 651 28.57 -14.67 -7.06
N PRO A 652 27.52 -15.47 -6.82
CA PRO A 652 26.22 -15.26 -7.46
C PRO A 652 25.73 -13.83 -7.24
N SER A 653 25.30 -13.17 -8.33
CA SER A 653 24.61 -11.88 -8.25
C SER A 653 23.18 -12.09 -7.78
N ILE A 654 22.57 -11.10 -7.09
CA ILE A 654 21.14 -11.13 -6.77
C ILE A 654 20.25 -11.22 -8.03
N LEU A 655 20.77 -10.74 -9.17
CA LEU A 655 20.09 -10.89 -10.46
C LEU A 655 20.05 -12.36 -10.91
N ASP A 656 21.05 -13.15 -10.53
CA ASP A 656 21.11 -14.56 -10.87
C ASP A 656 20.02 -15.33 -10.12
N GLU A 657 19.80 -15.02 -8.85
CA GLU A 657 18.71 -15.61 -8.05
C GLU A 657 17.31 -15.36 -8.65
N ILE A 658 17.10 -14.18 -9.23
CA ILE A 658 15.82 -13.81 -9.86
C ILE A 658 15.68 -14.43 -11.26
N LEU A 659 16.79 -14.51 -12.00
CA LEU A 659 16.78 -14.92 -13.40
C LEU A 659 16.83 -16.45 -13.56
N LEU A 660 17.54 -17.17 -12.70
CA LEU A 660 17.68 -18.64 -12.79
C LEU A 660 16.35 -19.37 -12.83
N PRO A 661 15.32 -19.05 -12.01
CA PRO A 661 14.02 -19.71 -12.08
C PRO A 661 13.30 -19.54 -13.41
N LEU A 662 13.67 -18.54 -14.20
CA LEU A 662 13.03 -18.18 -15.47
C LEU A 662 13.82 -18.65 -16.71
N ILE A 663 15.00 -19.22 -16.50
CA ILE A 663 15.84 -19.83 -17.56
C ILE A 663 15.51 -21.32 -17.67
N ASP A 664 15.92 -21.94 -18.78
CA ASP A 664 15.91 -23.38 -18.95
C ASP A 664 16.47 -24.16 -17.77
N GLU A 665 15.87 -25.32 -17.53
CA GLU A 665 16.28 -26.22 -16.47
C GLU A 665 17.72 -26.72 -16.66
N SER A 666 18.15 -26.96 -17.91
CA SER A 666 19.50 -27.45 -18.20
C SER A 666 20.57 -26.47 -17.67
N VAL A 667 20.46 -25.19 -18.02
CA VAL A 667 21.37 -24.12 -17.60
C VAL A 667 21.24 -23.85 -16.10
N ARG A 668 20.01 -23.79 -15.57
CA ARG A 668 19.75 -23.60 -14.13
C ARG A 668 20.41 -24.69 -13.28
N ARG A 669 20.31 -25.96 -13.69
CA ARG A 669 20.91 -27.09 -12.98
C ARG A 669 22.43 -27.11 -13.10
N GLN A 670 22.98 -26.87 -14.29
CA GLN A 670 24.43 -26.72 -14.46
C GLN A 670 24.99 -25.60 -13.56
N TYR A 671 24.26 -24.48 -13.47
CA TYR A 671 24.61 -23.39 -12.56
C TYR A 671 24.57 -23.82 -11.09
N ARG A 672 23.52 -24.52 -10.64
CA ARG A 672 23.40 -25.02 -9.26
C ARG A 672 24.48 -26.02 -8.90
N ILE A 673 24.84 -26.93 -9.81
CA ILE A 673 25.94 -27.88 -9.63
C ILE A 673 27.25 -27.11 -9.42
N ARG A 674 27.55 -26.14 -10.30
CA ARG A 674 28.74 -25.29 -10.16
C ARG A 674 28.72 -24.48 -8.87
N ASP A 675 27.56 -23.97 -8.46
CA ASP A 675 27.41 -23.21 -7.22
C ASP A 675 27.65 -24.07 -5.97
N ALA A 676 27.09 -25.28 -5.94
CA ALA A 676 27.34 -26.26 -4.88
C ALA A 676 28.81 -26.67 -4.81
N GLU A 677 29.46 -26.89 -5.95
CA GLU A 677 30.91 -27.13 -6.03
C GLU A 677 31.73 -25.95 -5.48
N ARG A 678 31.35 -24.71 -5.81
CA ARG A 678 32.00 -23.50 -5.26
C ARG A 678 31.85 -23.41 -3.75
N ARG A 679 30.66 -23.74 -3.22
CA ARG A 679 30.40 -23.82 -1.78
C ARG A 679 31.08 -25.03 -1.11
N LYS A 680 31.77 -25.88 -1.87
CA LYS A 680 32.38 -27.16 -1.45
C LYS A 680 31.35 -28.16 -0.90
N ASP A 681 30.10 -28.02 -1.32
CA ASP A 681 29.01 -28.96 -1.03
C ASP A 681 28.94 -30.01 -2.15
N PHE A 682 29.88 -30.95 -2.11
CA PHE A 682 29.96 -32.02 -3.11
C PHE A 682 28.79 -33.01 -3.00
N GLU A 683 28.13 -33.10 -1.84
CA GLU A 683 26.95 -33.93 -1.65
C GLU A 683 25.77 -33.35 -2.45
N GLU A 684 25.49 -32.06 -2.32
CA GLU A 684 24.48 -31.37 -3.11
C GLU A 684 24.80 -31.47 -4.61
N ALA A 685 26.04 -31.24 -5.02
CA ALA A 685 26.45 -31.35 -6.42
C ALA A 685 26.24 -32.78 -6.98
N ASN A 686 26.60 -33.82 -6.23
CA ASN A 686 26.40 -35.21 -6.64
C ASN A 686 24.93 -35.62 -6.66
N ALA A 687 24.14 -35.17 -5.68
CA ALA A 687 22.70 -35.38 -5.64
C ALA A 687 22.03 -34.72 -6.85
N LEU A 688 22.40 -33.47 -7.15
CA LEU A 688 21.95 -32.78 -8.34
C LEU A 688 22.30 -33.60 -9.56
N ARG A 689 23.57 -34.00 -9.77
CA ARG A 689 24.04 -34.86 -10.88
C ARG A 689 23.26 -36.17 -11.02
N ALA A 690 22.94 -36.83 -9.92
CA ALA A 690 22.18 -38.09 -9.91
C ALA A 690 20.72 -37.89 -10.36
N LEU A 691 20.13 -36.73 -10.04
CA LEU A 691 18.79 -36.33 -10.48
C LEU A 691 18.78 -35.77 -11.92
N ALA A 692 19.75 -36.16 -12.76
CA ALA A 692 19.76 -35.76 -14.17
C ALA A 692 18.55 -36.37 -14.88
N SER A 693 17.78 -35.53 -15.55
CA SER A 693 16.70 -36.03 -16.37
C SER A 693 17.24 -36.73 -17.62
N PRO A 694 16.47 -37.68 -18.21
CA PRO A 694 16.84 -38.31 -19.46
C PRO A 694 17.11 -37.30 -20.58
N ARG A 695 16.26 -36.28 -20.69
CA ARG A 695 16.42 -35.19 -21.67
C ARG A 695 17.73 -34.45 -21.49
N GLN A 696 18.11 -34.14 -20.25
CA GLN A 696 19.36 -33.45 -19.97
C GLN A 696 20.57 -34.32 -20.30
N LEU A 697 20.54 -35.61 -19.94
CA LEU A 697 21.63 -36.53 -20.28
C LEU A 697 21.84 -36.60 -21.80
N VAL A 698 20.76 -36.55 -22.56
CA VAL A 698 20.80 -36.54 -24.02
C VAL A 698 21.34 -35.22 -24.56
N LEU A 699 20.92 -34.07 -24.03
CA LEU A 699 21.47 -32.75 -24.41
C LEU A 699 22.98 -32.62 -24.07
N GLU A 700 23.41 -33.12 -22.92
CA GLU A 700 24.82 -33.15 -22.54
C GLU A 700 25.64 -34.06 -23.46
N ARG A 701 25.07 -35.19 -23.91
CA ARG A 701 25.67 -36.04 -24.95
C ARG A 701 25.73 -35.35 -26.30
N ALA A 702 24.66 -34.64 -26.69
CA ALA A 702 24.63 -33.86 -27.93
C ALA A 702 25.72 -32.79 -27.94
N GLN A 703 25.91 -32.09 -26.81
CA GLN A 703 26.94 -31.07 -26.67
C GLN A 703 28.35 -31.66 -26.75
N ARG A 704 28.62 -32.79 -26.07
CA ARG A 704 29.91 -33.49 -26.19
C ARG A 704 30.18 -33.96 -27.63
N ALA A 705 29.16 -34.50 -28.31
CA ALA A 705 29.29 -34.90 -29.71
C ALA A 705 29.67 -33.71 -30.62
N ARG A 706 29.12 -32.51 -30.37
CA ARG A 706 29.56 -31.28 -31.08
C ARG A 706 30.99 -30.89 -30.79
N GLU A 707 31.40 -30.94 -29.51
CA GLU A 707 32.77 -30.63 -29.10
C GLU A 707 33.78 -31.61 -29.73
N ASP A 708 33.39 -32.86 -29.95
CA ASP A 708 34.15 -33.91 -30.63
C ASP A 708 34.07 -33.83 -32.18
N GLY A 709 33.24 -32.94 -32.73
CA GLY A 709 33.04 -32.77 -34.19
C GLY A 709 32.14 -33.82 -34.85
N LEU A 710 31.33 -34.54 -34.07
CA LEU A 710 30.37 -35.56 -34.52
C LEU A 710 28.98 -34.93 -34.70
N ASP A 711 28.83 -34.07 -35.71
CA ASP A 711 27.61 -33.27 -35.93
C ASP A 711 26.34 -34.12 -36.14
N ASP A 712 26.43 -35.25 -36.87
CA ASP A 712 25.29 -36.14 -37.13
C ASP A 712 24.76 -36.77 -35.84
N GLU A 713 25.65 -37.17 -34.93
CA GLU A 713 25.26 -37.73 -33.64
C GLU A 713 24.66 -36.65 -32.73
N ALA A 714 25.22 -35.44 -32.77
CA ALA A 714 24.66 -34.31 -32.04
C ALA A 714 23.23 -33.98 -32.49
N ILE A 715 22.97 -33.94 -33.80
CA ILE A 715 21.62 -33.70 -34.35
C ILE A 715 20.66 -34.79 -33.88
N ARG A 716 21.04 -36.07 -33.99
CA ARG A 716 20.20 -37.18 -33.54
C ARG A 716 19.85 -37.07 -32.05
N MET A 717 20.83 -36.71 -31.21
CA MET A 717 20.60 -36.52 -29.78
C MET A 717 19.71 -35.30 -29.51
N GLU A 718 19.81 -34.22 -30.29
CA GLU A 718 18.88 -33.09 -30.17
C GLU A 718 17.45 -33.47 -30.53
N GLU A 719 17.25 -34.28 -31.58
CA GLU A 719 15.94 -34.83 -31.94
C GLU A 719 15.37 -35.70 -30.81
N ASP A 720 16.20 -36.55 -30.19
CA ASP A 720 15.80 -37.35 -29.01
C ASP A 720 15.43 -36.45 -27.82
N ALA A 721 16.15 -35.34 -27.60
CA ALA A 721 15.83 -34.37 -26.55
C ALA A 721 14.52 -33.61 -26.81
N GLU A 722 14.22 -33.29 -28.08
CA GLU A 722 12.93 -32.73 -28.50
C GLU A 722 11.80 -33.74 -28.31
N LEU A 723 12.05 -35.01 -28.59
CA LEU A 723 11.11 -36.10 -28.31
C LEU A 723 10.78 -36.15 -26.81
N TYR A 724 11.78 -36.21 -25.94
CA TYR A 724 11.56 -36.17 -24.48
C TYR A 724 10.83 -34.92 -24.00
N ARG A 725 11.02 -33.78 -24.68
CA ARG A 725 10.27 -32.55 -24.39
C ARG A 725 8.79 -32.70 -24.77
N SER A 726 8.51 -33.28 -25.93
CA SER A 726 7.14 -33.48 -26.44
C SER A 726 6.32 -34.51 -25.65
N LEU A 727 7.00 -35.47 -25.01
CA LEU A 727 6.36 -36.48 -24.15
C LEU A 727 5.80 -35.90 -22.85
N ARG A 728 6.14 -34.65 -22.49
CA ARG A 728 5.63 -34.03 -21.26
C ARG A 728 4.16 -33.65 -21.37
N ALA A 729 3.39 -34.02 -20.33
CA ALA A 729 2.03 -33.53 -20.16
C ALA A 729 2.01 -32.03 -19.84
N ASP A 730 2.98 -31.57 -19.03
CA ASP A 730 3.16 -30.18 -18.67
C ASP A 730 4.61 -29.75 -18.96
N ALA A 731 4.80 -28.93 -19.99
CA ALA A 731 6.10 -28.38 -20.34
C ALA A 731 6.66 -27.41 -19.28
N THR A 732 5.85 -27.06 -18.27
CA THR A 732 6.19 -26.07 -17.23
C THR A 732 6.71 -26.66 -15.92
N GLN A 733 6.58 -27.98 -15.71
CA GLN A 733 7.12 -28.64 -14.51
C GLN A 733 8.61 -28.99 -14.68
N ASP A 734 9.38 -28.77 -13.61
CA ASP A 734 10.77 -29.20 -13.54
C ASP A 734 10.86 -30.73 -13.66
N GLU A 735 11.83 -31.21 -14.45
CA GLU A 735 11.89 -32.62 -14.86
C GLU A 735 12.09 -33.57 -13.66
N SER A 736 12.71 -33.07 -12.59
CA SER A 736 12.92 -33.79 -11.33
C SER A 736 11.77 -33.66 -10.33
N ALA A 737 10.89 -32.66 -10.50
CA ALA A 737 9.70 -32.45 -9.69
C ALA A 737 8.45 -33.07 -10.34
N TYR A 738 8.61 -33.59 -11.56
CA TYR A 738 7.56 -34.21 -12.33
C TYR A 738 7.18 -35.55 -11.71
N ASP A 739 5.93 -35.65 -11.27
CA ASP A 739 5.37 -36.92 -10.84
C ASP A 739 5.07 -37.77 -12.07
N ARG A 740 5.79 -38.89 -12.22
CA ARG A 740 5.59 -39.85 -13.30
C ARG A 740 4.12 -40.30 -13.43
N TYR A 741 3.35 -40.23 -12.36
CA TYR A 741 1.92 -40.57 -12.38
C TYR A 741 1.02 -39.53 -13.08
N LEU A 742 1.54 -38.36 -13.44
CA LEU A 742 0.87 -37.31 -14.23
C LEU A 742 1.18 -37.38 -15.74
N ASP A 743 1.97 -38.36 -16.18
CA ASP A 743 2.23 -38.56 -17.60
C ASP A 743 0.95 -38.78 -18.39
N ARG A 744 0.85 -38.08 -19.52
CA ARG A 744 -0.28 -38.11 -20.43
C ARG A 744 -0.55 -39.55 -20.88
N ASP A 745 0.51 -40.31 -21.15
CA ASP A 745 0.41 -41.69 -21.63
C ASP A 745 0.07 -42.68 -20.51
N GLU A 746 0.60 -42.50 -19.30
CA GLU A 746 0.27 -43.40 -18.18
C GLU A 746 -1.15 -43.15 -17.65
N TRP A 747 -1.61 -41.89 -17.68
CA TRP A 747 -2.98 -41.50 -17.38
C TRP A 747 -3.95 -41.98 -18.47
N TYR A 748 -3.63 -41.79 -19.76
CA TYR A 748 -4.42 -42.36 -20.85
C TYR A 748 -4.40 -43.88 -20.82
N GLU A 749 -3.28 -44.55 -20.53
CA GLU A 749 -3.24 -46.00 -20.37
C GLU A 749 -4.05 -46.46 -19.16
N ARG A 750 -4.01 -45.75 -18.02
CA ARG A 750 -4.85 -46.06 -16.85
C ARG A 750 -6.33 -45.84 -17.16
N GLU A 751 -6.67 -44.75 -17.83
CA GLU A 751 -8.04 -44.45 -18.21
C GLU A 751 -8.55 -45.42 -19.29
N THR A 752 -7.70 -45.82 -20.23
CA THR A 752 -8.00 -46.83 -21.25
C THR A 752 -8.14 -48.21 -20.62
N ARG A 753 -7.25 -48.61 -19.71
CA ARG A 753 -7.37 -49.83 -18.89
C ARG A 753 -8.62 -49.79 -18.01
N ALA A 754 -8.96 -48.64 -17.44
CA ALA A 754 -10.18 -48.46 -16.64
C ALA A 754 -11.44 -48.50 -17.51
N ARG A 755 -11.41 -47.94 -18.73
CA ARG A 755 -12.48 -48.06 -19.73
C ARG A 755 -12.66 -49.50 -20.18
N ILE A 756 -11.57 -50.20 -20.51
CA ILE A 756 -11.58 -51.62 -20.88
C ILE A 756 -12.15 -52.45 -19.72
N LYS A 757 -11.71 -52.21 -18.46
CA LYS A 757 -12.25 -52.87 -17.27
C LYS A 757 -13.73 -52.55 -17.00
N ARG A 758 -14.21 -51.36 -17.37
CA ARG A 758 -15.63 -50.98 -17.25
C ARG A 758 -16.47 -51.49 -18.42
N LEU A 759 -15.85 -51.69 -19.58
CA LEU A 759 -16.57 -52.10 -20.78
C LEU A 759 -17.05 -53.55 -20.67
N ASP A 760 -16.26 -54.50 -20.17
CA ASP A 760 -16.63 -55.91 -20.33
C ASP A 760 -16.59 -56.77 -19.05
N LYS A 761 -17.66 -56.67 -18.27
CA LYS A 761 -18.13 -57.81 -17.44
C LYS A 761 -19.58 -58.21 -17.67
N SER A 762 -20.44 -57.29 -18.15
CA SER A 762 -21.85 -57.59 -18.38
C SER A 762 -22.22 -57.84 -19.85
N LYS A 763 -21.39 -57.40 -20.81
CA LYS A 763 -21.66 -57.53 -22.25
C LYS A 763 -20.96 -58.70 -22.96
N PHE A 764 -19.85 -59.19 -22.42
CA PHE A 764 -19.10 -60.32 -22.96
C PHE A 764 -19.04 -61.43 -21.91
N GLY A 765 -20.16 -62.12 -21.69
CA GLY A 765 -20.21 -63.23 -20.76
C GLY A 765 -19.16 -64.29 -21.11
N THR A 766 -18.41 -64.77 -20.10
CA THR A 766 -17.51 -65.97 -20.01
C THR A 766 -16.66 -66.41 -21.21
N LEU A 767 -16.65 -65.70 -22.33
CA LEU A 767 -15.99 -66.09 -23.59
C LEU A 767 -14.51 -65.69 -23.65
N LEU A 768 -14.04 -64.94 -22.66
CA LEU A 768 -12.64 -64.48 -22.55
C LEU A 768 -11.94 -64.93 -21.25
N ASP A 769 -12.58 -65.78 -20.44
CA ASP A 769 -11.91 -66.48 -19.33
C ASP A 769 -10.99 -67.57 -19.92
N GLY A 770 -9.76 -67.18 -20.28
CA GLY A 770 -8.75 -68.10 -20.79
C GLY A 770 -7.75 -67.54 -21.80
N VAL A 771 -7.84 -66.26 -22.18
CA VAL A 771 -6.81 -65.62 -23.01
C VAL A 771 -5.92 -64.76 -22.10
N ASP A 772 -4.82 -65.34 -21.63
CA ASP A 772 -3.73 -64.58 -21.05
C ASP A 772 -3.06 -63.76 -22.18
N LEU A 773 -3.25 -62.44 -22.13
CA LEU A 773 -2.46 -61.52 -22.94
C LEU A 773 -1.11 -61.27 -22.21
N PRO A 774 0.02 -61.27 -22.95
CA PRO A 774 1.37 -61.13 -22.38
C PRO A 774 1.64 -59.79 -21.69
#